data_AF-A0A0M3JVU4-F1
#
_entry.id   AF-A0A0M3JVU4-F1
#
_cell.length_a   1.000
_cell.length_b   1.000
_cell.length_c   1.000
_cell.angle_alpha   90.00
_cell.angle_beta   90.00
_cell.angle_gamma   90.00
#
_symmetry.space_group_name_H-M   'P 1'
#
loop_
_entity.id
_entity.type
_entity.pdbx_description
1 polymer ?
#
loop_
_entity_poly.entity_id
_entity_poly.type
_entity_poly.pdbx_seq_one_letter_code
_entity_poly.pdbx_strand_id
1 'polypeptide(L)'
;MRIWDAFTPVLSVVTLRGADASAHSMGVKADNRLLFGNGCNLDEIERSNDSHGYSLKWRCKVFDEKGCNIDGCIVRNDKLIIVYGDKSLAFLTRSDDDDCARMEYTFHFDDWIRTAKIVDEGSLVILFASNTVVAYALNESESNDRWMIELNECKRIRSSHKAVLLNSLLDGNSWPRLRAVVGTVMGDILIWYPSEGPDITQHFIGHTGMIFGMVLEEDGTKEYLYSISDDRSLRLWSVKRCIQLDQVYGHLARPFAICNVLNQPDMNVITAGQRICKVVSSRRELSESGCVWLAKGDEEANAVCEYGSNLLIGTRKGTIVIIDERKNEIIHSERYCHGRQSISDMLVRYPTLYSIGRDGKLLVWKVVEQQDDVNRGTIKLNLLQRRTPSFWLDMEWPCNFIKKRSEEKTFWIGGFHGKKFVLIDYETGYELCEVNCGGGHRKWQFSKSLNNNSGNDAARFTFLSKGVLLQIDVTLARFDLISLYQLRLKGDARLIDVHLNECQPNFSFVISASDSRLEWYRLKEDRSGIESFISLSSILRTNHQTSNLVITKLKCILSKRSIHTLYAITTSGLLMIFEDIHGNPHHYRIYQVQKAGLSALDVMTFEGQQSQCIDDKSILISIGSESGRVHVMSMQLSPNNQHILKYIDWHGTTCTDIRLHESAIDKSTKVISISLDCRLAVFSFSQLKNKLELHRALMLNVSDPSSFCFITNQQDNLDKIVVVGSCLQIVPFDELLL
;
A
#
# COMPACT_ATOMS: atom_id res chain seq x y z
N MET A 1 3.83 15.85 -12.21
CA MET A 1 3.46 15.57 -10.81
C MET A 1 2.19 16.33 -10.49
N ARG A 2 1.13 15.65 -10.08
CA ARG A 2 -0.01 16.32 -9.43
C ARG A 2 0.43 16.66 -8.01
N ILE A 3 0.02 17.78 -7.42
CA ILE A 3 0.35 18.16 -6.02
C ILE A 3 0.12 17.00 -5.02
N TRP A 4 -0.82 16.11 -5.34
CA TRP A 4 -1.17 14.91 -4.57
C TRP A 4 -0.07 13.83 -4.50
N ASP A 5 0.93 13.86 -5.38
CA ASP A 5 2.01 12.87 -5.45
C ASP A 5 3.17 13.17 -4.48
N ALA A 6 3.14 14.34 -3.82
CA ALA A 6 4.22 14.81 -2.93
C ALA A 6 4.07 14.39 -1.45
N PHE A 7 3.05 13.61 -1.08
CA PHE A 7 2.81 13.23 0.33
C PHE A 7 3.70 12.08 0.84
N THR A 8 5.02 12.21 0.69
CA THR A 8 5.93 12.01 1.84
C THR A 8 5.66 13.12 2.87
N PRO A 9 6.12 13.08 4.13
CA PRO A 9 5.78 14.15 5.09
C PRO A 9 6.44 15.47 4.65
N VAL A 10 5.81 16.19 3.74
CA VAL A 10 6.12 17.58 3.38
C VAL A 10 5.55 18.40 4.52
N LEU A 11 6.45 18.84 5.40
CA LEU A 11 6.09 19.56 6.64
C LEU A 11 5.87 21.06 6.39
N SER A 12 6.30 21.61 5.24
CA SER A 12 6.13 23.03 4.93
C SER A 12 5.94 23.30 3.43
N VAL A 13 4.97 24.16 3.11
CA VAL A 13 4.76 24.76 1.77
C VAL A 13 4.51 26.25 1.98
N VAL A 14 5.28 27.11 1.31
CA VAL A 14 5.12 28.57 1.33
C VAL A 14 4.87 29.06 -0.10
N THR A 15 3.80 29.82 -0.27
CA THR A 15 3.52 30.54 -1.53
C THR A 15 4.36 31.82 -1.56
N LEU A 16 5.17 32.00 -2.60
CA LEU A 16 5.78 33.29 -2.88
C LEU A 16 4.66 34.25 -3.30
N ARG A 17 4.45 35.33 -2.56
CA ARG A 17 3.65 36.48 -3.03
C ARG A 17 4.63 37.63 -3.21
N GLY A 18 4.72 38.18 -4.41
CA GLY A 18 5.42 39.44 -4.64
C GLY A 18 5.04 40.48 -3.58
N ALA A 19 6.05 41.18 -3.09
CA ALA A 19 5.93 42.24 -2.09
C ALA A 19 5.05 43.38 -2.62
N ASP A 20 3.73 43.27 -2.45
CA ASP A 20 2.74 44.37 -2.41
C ASP A 20 1.31 43.79 -2.44
N ALA A 21 0.78 43.42 -1.28
CA ALA A 21 -0.67 43.21 -1.13
C ALA A 21 -1.09 43.49 0.31
N SER A 22 -1.22 44.77 0.64
CA SER A 22 -1.99 45.23 1.77
C SER A 22 -3.45 44.76 1.64
N ALA A 23 -4.09 44.54 2.78
CA ALA A 23 -5.46 44.09 2.88
C ALA A 23 -6.43 44.96 2.04
N HIS A 24 -7.44 44.30 1.49
CA HIS A 24 -8.64 44.88 0.89
C HIS A 24 -8.46 45.53 -0.50
N SER A 25 -8.40 44.72 -1.57
CA SER A 25 -9.17 44.94 -2.81
C SER A 25 -8.81 43.91 -3.90
N MET A 26 -9.73 43.82 -4.86
CA MET A 26 -9.82 42.96 -6.03
C MET A 26 -8.51 42.43 -6.67
N GLY A 27 -8.51 41.12 -6.94
CA GLY A 27 -7.86 40.49 -8.12
C GLY A 27 -6.34 40.67 -8.26
N VAL A 28 -5.55 39.99 -7.43
CA VAL A 28 -4.09 39.93 -7.60
C VAL A 28 -3.70 38.57 -8.19
N LYS A 29 -2.96 38.60 -9.31
CA LYS A 29 -2.32 37.42 -9.94
C LYS A 29 -1.52 36.68 -8.87
N ALA A 30 -1.92 35.46 -8.54
CA ALA A 30 -1.11 34.58 -7.71
C ALA A 30 0.17 34.24 -8.49
N ASP A 31 1.34 34.56 -7.92
CA ASP A 31 2.61 34.05 -8.41
C ASP A 31 2.56 32.53 -8.51
N ASN A 32 2.99 31.99 -9.64
CA ASN A 32 2.92 30.56 -9.94
C ASN A 32 4.00 29.74 -9.21
N ARG A 33 4.71 30.30 -8.22
CA ARG A 33 5.90 29.71 -7.59
C ARG A 33 5.65 29.32 -6.13
N LEU A 34 6.11 28.13 -5.73
CA LEU A 34 6.00 27.59 -4.37
C LEU A 34 7.36 27.12 -3.87
N LEU A 35 7.64 27.37 -2.59
CA LEU A 35 8.76 26.77 -1.86
C LEU A 35 8.24 25.63 -0.98
N PHE A 36 8.94 24.49 -0.96
CA PHE A 36 8.61 23.39 -0.05
C PHE A 36 9.85 22.66 0.45
N GLY A 37 9.78 22.14 1.67
CA GLY A 37 10.81 21.31 2.26
C GLY A 37 10.69 19.85 1.81
N ASN A 38 11.80 19.27 1.35
CA ASN A 38 11.96 17.86 1.00
C ASN A 38 13.14 17.25 1.79
N GLY A 39 12.85 16.82 3.01
CA GLY A 39 13.88 16.41 3.97
C GLY A 39 14.78 17.60 4.32
N CYS A 40 16.09 17.46 4.06
CA CYS A 40 17.08 18.53 4.26
C CYS A 40 17.20 19.52 3.08
N ASN A 41 16.40 19.35 2.02
CA ASN A 41 16.46 20.18 0.82
C ASN A 41 15.26 21.14 0.73
N LEU A 42 15.49 22.38 0.33
CA LEU A 42 14.45 23.33 -0.06
C LEU A 42 14.29 23.31 -1.58
N ASP A 43 13.07 23.08 -2.05
CA ASP A 43 12.73 23.00 -3.46
C ASP A 43 11.82 24.19 -3.85
N GLU A 44 12.11 24.86 -4.97
CA GLU A 44 11.17 25.80 -5.61
C GLU A 44 10.52 25.12 -6.82
N ILE A 45 9.19 25.17 -6.91
CA ILE A 45 8.42 24.68 -8.05
C ILE A 45 7.60 25.81 -8.67
N GLU A 46 7.49 25.80 -9.99
CA GLU A 46 6.65 26.72 -10.75
C GLU A 46 5.50 25.94 -11.42
N ARG A 47 4.30 26.54 -11.42
CA ARG A 47 3.13 26.01 -12.12
C ARG A 47 3.23 26.34 -13.61
N SER A 48 3.19 25.31 -14.44
CA SER A 48 3.17 25.45 -15.90
C SER A 48 1.88 26.13 -16.36
N ASN A 49 1.98 27.09 -17.29
CA ASN A 49 0.82 27.78 -17.85
C ASN A 49 -0.03 26.88 -18.78
N ASP A 50 0.58 25.84 -19.36
CA ASP A 50 -0.04 25.02 -20.41
C ASP A 50 -0.50 23.63 -19.92
N SER A 51 -0.15 23.25 -18.68
CA SER A 51 -0.50 21.96 -18.09
C SER A 51 -0.91 22.14 -16.63
N HIS A 52 -1.84 21.32 -16.13
CA HIS A 52 -2.20 21.30 -14.70
C HIS A 52 -1.05 20.72 -13.81
N GLY A 53 0.21 20.94 -14.18
CA GLY A 53 1.41 20.37 -13.57
C GLY A 53 2.36 21.43 -13.01
N TYR A 54 3.14 21.02 -12.01
CA TYR A 54 4.24 21.78 -11.44
C TYR A 54 5.59 21.24 -11.93
N SER A 55 6.55 22.13 -12.17
CA SER A 55 7.93 21.80 -12.55
C SER A 55 8.90 22.32 -11.49
N LEU A 56 9.88 21.50 -11.10
CA LEU A 56 10.98 21.89 -10.22
C LEU A 56 11.86 22.93 -10.92
N LYS A 57 12.05 24.08 -10.30
CA LYS A 57 12.98 25.13 -10.74
C LYS A 57 14.37 24.85 -10.23
N TRP A 58 14.49 24.72 -8.92
CA TRP A 58 15.76 24.42 -8.27
C TRP A 58 15.55 23.69 -6.95
N ARG A 59 16.66 23.10 -6.49
CA ARG A 59 16.79 22.43 -5.20
C ARG A 59 18.05 22.92 -4.52
N CYS A 60 17.93 23.38 -3.28
CA CYS A 60 19.05 23.77 -2.44
C CYS A 60 19.12 22.85 -1.22
N LYS A 61 20.28 22.22 -0.99
CA LYS A 61 20.51 21.47 0.24
C LYS A 61 20.80 22.45 1.37
N VAL A 62 19.91 22.52 2.35
CA VAL A 62 19.97 23.52 3.42
C VAL A 62 20.76 23.02 4.63
N PHE A 63 20.45 21.81 5.08
CA PHE A 63 21.09 21.20 6.24
C PHE A 63 21.95 20.01 5.81
N ASP A 64 23.24 20.04 6.15
CA ASP A 64 24.16 18.94 5.84
C ASP A 64 24.05 17.77 6.82
N GLU A 65 23.54 18.02 8.02
CA GLU A 65 23.39 17.02 9.07
C GLU A 65 22.36 15.96 8.68
N LYS A 66 22.79 14.69 8.78
CA LYS A 66 21.97 13.55 8.39
C LYS A 66 20.78 13.41 9.34
N GLY A 67 19.59 13.79 8.86
CA GLY A 67 18.33 13.67 9.60
C GLY A 67 17.67 15.00 9.94
N CYS A 68 18.34 16.15 9.69
CA CYS A 68 17.72 17.46 9.87
C CYS A 68 16.71 17.77 8.77
N ASN A 69 15.42 17.68 9.10
CA ASN A 69 14.33 17.96 8.16
C ASN A 69 13.92 19.43 8.25
N ILE A 70 13.52 20.02 7.13
CA ILE A 70 12.97 21.37 7.08
C ILE A 70 11.54 21.34 7.63
N ASP A 71 11.33 21.99 8.77
CA ASP A 71 10.04 22.12 9.43
C ASP A 71 9.28 23.37 8.95
N GLY A 72 9.98 24.42 8.54
CA GLY A 72 9.37 25.64 8.00
C GLY A 72 10.33 26.58 7.30
N CYS A 73 9.78 27.51 6.53
CA CYS A 73 10.52 28.59 5.89
C CYS A 73 9.74 29.90 5.94
N ILE A 74 10.47 31.02 5.87
CA ILE A 74 9.96 32.38 5.91
C ILE A 74 10.67 33.16 4.81
N VAL A 75 9.90 33.72 3.89
CA VAL A 75 10.43 34.64 2.88
C VAL A 75 10.37 36.04 3.47
N ARG A 76 11.53 36.65 3.70
CA ARG A 76 11.61 37.97 4.34
C ARG A 76 11.50 39.10 3.33
N ASN A 77 12.18 38.96 2.21
CA ASN A 77 12.12 39.83 1.04
C ASN A 77 12.42 38.97 -0.20
N ASP A 78 12.45 39.56 -1.40
CA ASP A 78 12.64 38.82 -2.65
C ASP A 78 13.99 38.09 -2.73
N LYS A 79 14.98 38.51 -1.92
CA LYS A 79 16.32 37.94 -1.88
C LYS A 79 16.58 37.00 -0.71
N LEU A 80 15.98 37.21 0.46
CA LEU A 80 16.34 36.51 1.70
C LEU A 80 15.24 35.54 2.16
N ILE A 81 15.62 34.27 2.27
CA ILE A 81 14.79 33.16 2.73
C ILE A 81 15.38 32.61 4.02
N ILE A 82 14.58 32.55 5.08
CA ILE A 82 14.95 31.95 6.35
C ILE A 82 14.32 30.56 6.41
N VAL A 83 15.11 29.53 6.71
CA VAL A 83 14.66 28.13 6.78
C VAL A 83 14.99 27.60 8.15
N TYR A 84 14.06 26.91 8.79
CA TYR A 84 14.30 26.26 10.08
C TYR A 84 13.85 24.81 10.08
N GLY A 85 14.54 24.02 10.88
CA GLY A 85 14.29 22.59 11.00
C GLY A 85 15.05 22.02 12.19
N ASP A 86 14.40 21.18 12.98
CA ASP A 86 14.96 20.61 14.20
C ASP A 86 15.60 21.67 15.12
N LYS A 87 16.92 21.73 15.21
CA LYS A 87 17.67 22.68 16.07
C LYS A 87 18.42 23.74 15.29
N SER A 88 18.15 23.85 13.99
CA SER A 88 18.95 24.64 13.06
C SER A 88 18.10 25.67 12.34
N LEU A 89 18.67 26.85 12.12
CA LEU A 89 18.09 27.97 11.40
C LEU A 89 19.09 28.44 10.34
N ALA A 90 18.75 28.27 9.08
CA ALA A 90 19.57 28.68 7.95
C ALA A 90 19.00 29.92 7.26
N PHE A 91 19.90 30.72 6.70
CA PHE A 91 19.58 31.86 5.85
C PHE A 91 20.09 31.59 4.45
N LEU A 92 19.21 31.74 3.47
CA LEU A 92 19.50 31.56 2.06
C LEU A 92 19.23 32.84 1.29
N THR A 93 20.06 33.09 0.30
CA THR A 93 19.93 34.20 -0.65
C THR A 93 19.51 33.67 -2.00
N ARG A 94 18.60 34.38 -2.67
CA ARG A 94 18.17 34.11 -4.03
C ARG A 94 18.92 35.03 -4.98
N SER A 95 19.51 34.45 -6.02
CA SER A 95 20.06 35.22 -7.16
C SER A 95 18.93 35.50 -8.15
N ASP A 96 18.86 36.74 -8.64
CA ASP A 96 17.90 37.15 -9.68
C ASP A 96 18.23 36.50 -11.05
N ASP A 97 19.50 36.14 -11.28
CA ASP A 97 19.98 35.68 -12.59
C ASP A 97 20.01 34.15 -12.77
N ASP A 98 20.11 33.36 -11.69
CA ASP A 98 20.48 31.93 -11.78
C ASP A 98 19.38 30.93 -11.37
N ASP A 99 18.14 31.36 -11.12
CA ASP A 99 17.05 30.47 -10.65
C ASP A 99 17.57 29.50 -9.56
N CYS A 100 18.34 30.02 -8.59
CA CYS A 100 18.96 29.21 -7.55
C CYS A 100 19.02 29.97 -6.21
N ALA A 101 19.07 29.20 -5.12
CA ALA A 101 19.28 29.72 -3.78
C ALA A 101 20.63 29.24 -3.21
N ARG A 102 21.35 30.14 -2.56
CA ARG A 102 22.62 29.88 -1.91
C ARG A 102 22.48 30.01 -0.39
N MET A 103 23.05 29.08 0.36
CA MET A 103 23.10 29.16 1.81
C MET A 103 24.23 30.13 2.25
N GLU A 104 23.88 31.08 3.11
CA GLU A 104 24.80 32.10 3.64
C GLU A 104 25.26 31.77 5.07
N TYR A 105 24.31 31.49 5.97
CA TYR A 105 24.58 31.23 7.39
C TYR A 105 23.66 30.15 7.94
N THR A 106 24.16 29.41 8.94
CA THR A 106 23.36 28.49 9.75
C THR A 106 23.65 28.70 11.23
N PHE A 107 22.60 28.95 12.00
CA PHE A 107 22.62 29.04 13.45
C PHE A 107 22.09 27.74 14.06
N HIS A 108 22.70 27.30 15.16
CA HIS A 108 22.30 26.10 15.90
C HIS A 108 21.89 26.48 17.31
N PHE A 109 20.81 25.86 17.80
CA PHE A 109 20.25 26.11 19.12
C PHE A 109 20.26 24.83 19.97
N ASP A 110 20.21 24.97 21.30
CA ASP A 110 20.20 23.81 22.20
C ASP A 110 18.82 23.11 22.26
N ASP A 111 17.76 23.78 21.81
CA ASP A 111 16.37 23.32 21.85
C ASP A 111 15.77 23.25 20.44
N TRP A 112 14.78 22.38 20.25
CA TRP A 112 14.12 22.21 18.96
C TRP A 112 13.25 23.42 18.65
N ILE A 113 13.45 24.01 17.47
CA ILE A 113 12.60 25.02 16.88
C ILE A 113 11.27 24.38 16.50
N ARG A 114 10.15 24.98 16.91
CA ARG A 114 8.82 24.51 16.51
C ARG A 114 8.15 25.40 15.48
N THR A 115 8.35 26.70 15.62
CA THR A 115 7.91 27.68 14.64
C THR A 115 8.74 28.94 14.82
N ALA A 116 8.97 29.64 13.73
CA ALA A 116 9.55 30.97 13.74
C ALA A 116 8.64 31.94 12.97
N LYS A 117 8.65 33.22 13.35
CA LYS A 117 7.88 34.28 12.70
C LYS A 117 8.61 35.61 12.81
N ILE A 118 8.54 36.41 11.75
CA ILE A 118 8.99 37.81 11.79
C ILE A 118 7.83 38.66 12.31
N VAL A 119 8.10 39.49 13.31
CA VAL A 119 7.19 40.50 13.91
C VAL A 119 7.91 41.85 13.91
N ASP A 120 7.19 42.97 14.06
CA ASP A 120 7.72 44.35 14.29
C ASP A 120 9.05 44.73 13.61
N GLU A 121 9.03 45.61 12.60
CA GLU A 121 10.24 46.16 11.90
C GLU A 121 11.34 45.13 11.57
N GLY A 122 11.01 43.83 11.56
CA GLY A 122 11.94 42.77 11.21
C GLY A 122 12.53 41.94 12.37
N SER A 123 11.99 41.98 13.58
CA SER A 123 12.44 41.06 14.65
C SER A 123 12.05 39.61 14.37
N LEU A 124 12.98 38.66 14.51
CA LEU A 124 12.72 37.22 14.36
C LEU A 124 12.34 36.62 15.72
N VAL A 125 11.13 36.07 15.83
CA VAL A 125 10.68 35.38 17.05
C VAL A 125 10.62 33.88 16.81
N ILE A 126 11.19 33.12 17.73
CA ILE A 126 11.26 31.66 17.68
C ILE A 126 10.54 31.09 18.91
N LEU A 127 9.66 30.13 18.66
CA LEU A 127 9.07 29.28 19.70
C LEU A 127 9.76 27.92 19.68
N PHE A 128 10.33 27.55 20.83
CA PHE A 128 11.02 26.29 21.03
C PHE A 128 10.15 25.22 21.68
N ALA A 129 10.53 23.95 21.51
CA ALA A 129 9.81 22.78 22.02
C ALA A 129 9.70 22.73 23.55
N SER A 130 10.56 23.44 24.29
CA SER A 130 10.45 23.64 25.75
C SER A 130 9.36 24.63 26.18
N ASN A 131 8.52 25.10 25.26
CA ASN A 131 7.53 26.17 25.47
C ASN A 131 8.19 27.49 25.89
N THR A 132 9.29 27.82 25.20
CA THR A 132 10.06 29.06 25.40
C THR A 132 9.99 29.89 24.13
N VAL A 133 9.61 31.17 24.25
CA VAL A 133 9.61 32.14 23.15
C VAL A 133 10.82 33.05 23.29
N VAL A 134 11.57 33.22 22.21
CA VAL A 134 12.76 34.09 22.15
C VAL A 134 12.63 35.05 20.97
N ALA A 135 12.80 36.35 21.23
CA ALA A 135 12.89 37.37 20.20
C ALA A 135 14.36 37.71 19.91
N TYR A 136 14.71 37.72 18.64
CA TYR A 136 16.01 38.14 18.12
C TYR A 136 15.85 39.41 17.28
N ALA A 137 16.70 40.40 17.50
CA ALA A 137 16.94 41.46 16.54
C ALA A 137 17.73 40.85 15.37
N LEU A 138 17.14 40.88 14.19
CA LEU A 138 17.75 40.40 12.95
C LEU A 138 18.30 41.61 12.19
N ASN A 139 19.63 41.72 12.17
CA ASN A 139 20.34 42.72 11.39
C ASN A 139 20.90 42.04 10.13
N GLU A 140 20.52 42.56 8.97
CA GLU A 140 20.96 42.07 7.66
C GLU A 140 21.61 43.22 6.88
N SER A 141 22.79 42.98 6.30
CA SER A 141 23.42 43.91 5.37
C SER A 141 24.09 43.18 4.20
N GLU A 142 24.02 43.79 3.02
CA GLU A 142 24.59 43.25 1.77
C GLU A 142 25.84 44.07 1.42
N SER A 143 27.01 43.42 1.30
CA SER A 143 28.24 44.06 0.84
C SER A 143 29.07 43.11 -0.02
N ASN A 144 29.49 43.56 -1.21
CA ASN A 144 30.27 42.78 -2.16
C ASN A 144 29.71 41.36 -2.43
N ASP A 145 28.41 41.24 -2.70
CA ASP A 145 27.76 39.95 -3.01
C ASP A 145 27.84 38.92 -1.87
N ARG A 146 28.03 39.41 -0.63
CA ARG A 146 27.95 38.63 0.61
C ARG A 146 26.99 39.28 1.57
N TRP A 147 26.15 38.45 2.17
CA TRP A 147 25.24 38.87 3.21
C TRP A 147 25.91 38.74 4.57
N MET A 148 25.76 39.74 5.41
CA MET A 148 26.11 39.69 6.83
C MET A 148 24.82 39.61 7.63
N ILE A 149 24.70 38.54 8.42
CA ILE A 149 23.49 38.21 9.17
C ILE A 149 23.86 38.07 10.64
N GLU A 150 23.30 38.95 11.47
CA GLU A 150 23.47 38.92 12.91
C GLU A 150 22.12 38.69 13.60
N LEU A 151 22.11 37.74 14.54
CA LEU A 151 20.97 37.44 15.40
C LEU A 151 21.32 37.76 16.85
N ASN A 152 20.75 38.84 17.38
CA ASN A 152 20.97 39.27 18.75
C ASN A 152 19.73 38.97 19.61
N GLU A 153 19.86 38.12 20.62
CA GLU A 153 18.75 37.81 21.54
C GLU A 153 18.33 39.06 22.32
N CYS A 154 17.09 39.48 22.15
CA CYS A 154 16.53 40.64 22.86
C CYS A 154 15.74 40.22 24.09
N LYS A 155 14.95 39.16 24.00
CA LYS A 155 14.03 38.71 25.06
C LYS A 155 13.87 37.20 25.01
N ARG A 156 13.79 36.57 26.19
CA ARG A 156 13.49 35.14 26.35
C ARG A 156 12.49 34.95 27.47
N ILE A 157 11.31 34.45 27.12
CA ILE A 157 10.24 34.16 28.07
C ILE A 157 9.94 32.67 28.01
N ARG A 158 10.05 31.99 29.15
CA ARG A 158 9.69 30.58 29.30
C ARG A 158 8.32 30.49 29.96
N SER A 159 7.39 29.76 29.35
CA SER A 159 6.06 29.57 29.94
C SER A 159 6.14 28.84 31.29
N SER A 160 5.23 29.18 32.20
CA SER A 160 5.06 28.48 33.48
C SER A 160 4.59 27.03 33.29
N HIS A 161 3.96 26.73 32.14
CA HIS A 161 3.54 25.38 31.80
C HIS A 161 4.61 24.60 31.03
N LYS A 162 5.24 23.64 31.73
CA LYS A 162 6.25 22.73 31.14
C LYS A 162 5.56 21.64 30.34
N ALA A 163 5.54 21.78 29.02
CA ALA A 163 5.02 20.77 28.10
C ALA A 163 6.00 20.55 26.93
N VAL A 164 6.05 19.32 26.43
CA VAL A 164 6.68 19.01 25.15
C VAL A 164 5.67 19.33 24.06
N LEU A 165 6.03 20.27 23.19
CA LEU A 165 5.15 20.73 22.11
C LEU A 165 5.30 19.81 20.89
N LEU A 166 4.17 19.39 20.32
CA LEU A 166 4.15 18.60 19.08
C LEU A 166 3.76 19.46 17.87
N ASN A 167 2.76 20.33 18.02
CA ASN A 167 2.39 21.33 17.04
C ASN A 167 2.22 22.69 17.72
N SER A 168 2.68 23.76 17.10
CA SER A 168 2.54 25.10 17.65
C SER A 168 2.59 26.15 16.55
N LEU A 169 1.99 27.30 16.81
CA LEU A 169 2.00 28.45 15.91
C LEU A 169 2.19 29.74 16.69
N LEU A 170 2.81 30.71 16.02
CA LEU A 170 2.93 32.10 16.50
C LEU A 170 1.95 32.97 15.72
N ASP A 171 1.04 33.60 16.45
CA ASP A 171 0.01 34.45 15.87
C ASP A 171 0.13 35.91 16.34
N GLY A 172 -0.20 36.86 15.47
CA GLY A 172 0.03 38.29 15.68
C GLY A 172 1.28 38.83 14.96
N ASN A 173 1.29 40.14 14.72
CA ASN A 173 2.30 40.82 13.89
C ASN A 173 3.26 41.71 14.70
N SER A 174 3.04 41.82 16.02
CA SER A 174 3.84 42.62 16.94
C SER A 174 4.06 41.92 18.26
N TRP A 175 5.16 42.21 18.95
CA TRP A 175 5.51 41.62 20.25
C TRP A 175 4.38 41.76 21.28
N PRO A 176 3.74 42.94 21.47
CA PRO A 176 2.66 43.08 22.45
C PRO A 176 1.43 42.23 22.13
N ARG A 177 1.18 41.95 20.84
CA ARG A 177 0.01 41.18 20.37
C ARG A 177 0.35 39.74 20.00
N LEU A 178 1.60 39.32 20.22
CA LEU A 178 2.07 37.99 19.84
C LEU A 178 1.47 36.96 20.78
N ARG A 179 0.85 35.93 20.20
CA ARG A 179 0.25 34.79 20.89
C ARG A 179 1.02 33.54 20.54
N ALA A 180 1.44 32.80 21.55
CA ALA A 180 1.94 31.44 21.36
C ALA A 180 0.77 30.46 21.57
N VAL A 181 0.40 29.74 20.51
CA VAL A 181 -0.63 28.71 20.56
C VAL A 181 0.04 27.36 20.43
N VAL A 182 -0.11 26.52 21.46
CA VAL A 182 0.69 25.30 21.60
C VAL A 182 -0.19 24.09 21.86
N GLY A 183 0.02 23.03 21.07
CA GLY A 183 -0.62 21.74 21.18
C GLY A 183 0.30 20.76 21.89
N THR A 184 -0.22 20.11 22.94
CA THR A 184 0.56 19.21 23.78
C THR A 184 0.42 17.75 23.34
N VAL A 185 1.36 16.92 23.81
CA VAL A 185 1.28 15.45 23.65
C VAL A 185 0.09 14.83 24.40
N MET A 186 -0.48 15.52 25.39
CA MET A 186 -1.62 15.02 26.18
C MET A 186 -2.99 15.38 25.58
N GLY A 187 -3.03 16.20 24.53
CA GLY A 187 -4.28 16.64 23.88
C GLY A 187 -4.77 18.02 24.34
N ASP A 188 -4.08 18.68 25.25
CA ASP A 188 -4.41 20.05 25.63
C ASP A 188 -3.88 21.03 24.58
N ILE A 189 -4.64 22.10 24.36
CA ILE A 189 -4.18 23.28 23.60
C ILE A 189 -4.11 24.46 24.56
N LEU A 190 -3.00 25.18 24.54
CA LEU A 190 -2.72 26.30 25.44
C LEU A 190 -2.43 27.54 24.62
N ILE A 191 -2.92 28.69 25.08
CA ILE A 191 -2.61 30.00 24.53
C ILE A 191 -2.03 30.88 25.64
N TRP A 192 -0.97 31.60 25.31
CA TRP A 192 -0.35 32.58 26.19
C TRP A 192 0.30 33.71 25.42
N TYR A 193 0.53 34.83 26.10
CA TYR A 193 1.07 36.06 25.53
C TYR A 193 2.46 36.34 26.13
N PRO A 194 3.55 36.14 25.37
CA PRO A 194 4.91 36.35 25.88
C PRO A 194 5.19 37.79 26.35
N SER A 195 4.43 38.76 25.83
CA SER A 195 4.47 40.16 26.27
C SER A 195 3.87 40.40 27.66
N GLU A 196 2.91 39.57 28.07
CA GLU A 196 2.19 39.70 29.34
C GLU A 196 2.83 38.87 30.47
N GLY A 197 3.59 37.83 30.13
CA GLY A 197 4.33 37.02 31.09
C GLY A 197 4.40 35.54 30.71
N PRO A 198 4.82 34.67 31.65
CA PRO A 198 4.97 33.24 31.40
C PRO A 198 3.64 32.45 31.48
N ASP A 199 2.57 33.06 31.98
CA ASP A 199 1.35 32.36 32.37
C ASP A 199 0.40 32.06 31.20
N ILE A 200 -0.27 30.91 31.31
CA ILE A 200 -1.28 30.48 30.34
C ILE A 200 -2.53 31.34 30.50
N THR A 201 -2.94 31.99 29.42
CA THR A 201 -4.15 32.82 29.40
C THR A 201 -5.39 32.02 29.03
N GLN A 202 -5.25 31.00 28.17
CA GLN A 202 -6.37 30.14 27.77
C GLN A 202 -5.96 28.67 27.68
N HIS A 203 -6.84 27.78 28.13
CA HIS A 203 -6.63 26.34 28.19
C HIS A 203 -7.84 25.62 27.60
N PHE A 204 -7.63 24.88 26.51
CA PHE A 204 -8.65 24.10 25.83
C PHE A 204 -8.42 22.63 26.11
N ILE A 205 -9.34 22.04 26.86
CA ILE A 205 -9.32 20.62 27.25
C ILE A 205 -10.38 19.89 26.44
N GLY A 206 -10.01 18.76 25.83
CA GLY A 206 -10.99 17.86 25.25
C GLY A 206 -10.43 16.74 24.38
N HIS A 207 -9.37 16.99 23.61
CA HIS A 207 -8.72 15.92 22.84
C HIS A 207 -8.15 14.86 23.79
N THR A 208 -8.25 13.59 23.40
CA THR A 208 -7.77 12.45 24.21
C THR A 208 -6.45 11.88 23.70
N GLY A 209 -5.70 12.68 22.92
CA GLY A 209 -4.45 12.26 22.28
C GLY A 209 -3.70 13.45 21.71
N MET A 210 -2.46 13.20 21.26
CA MET A 210 -1.52 14.23 20.80
C MET A 210 -2.12 15.17 19.75
N ILE A 211 -1.84 16.47 19.85
CA ILE A 211 -2.25 17.45 18.84
C ILE A 211 -1.28 17.44 17.67
N PHE A 212 -1.75 17.05 16.49
CA PHE A 212 -0.91 16.97 15.28
C PHE A 212 -0.95 18.24 14.43
N GLY A 213 -2.00 19.05 14.55
CA GLY A 213 -2.16 20.22 13.70
C GLY A 213 -3.23 21.16 14.24
N MET A 214 -3.00 22.46 14.04
CA MET A 214 -3.89 23.53 14.46
C MET A 214 -3.96 24.62 13.39
N VAL A 215 -5.13 25.24 13.24
CA VAL A 215 -5.28 26.42 12.41
C VAL A 215 -6.17 27.45 13.10
N LEU A 216 -5.65 28.68 13.22
CA LEU A 216 -6.43 29.83 13.66
C LEU A 216 -7.13 30.49 12.49
N GLU A 217 -8.31 31.02 12.75
CA GLU A 217 -9.13 31.72 11.78
C GLU A 217 -9.80 32.92 12.43
N GLU A 218 -9.74 34.07 11.77
CA GLU A 218 -10.33 35.33 12.23
C GLU A 218 -11.34 35.85 11.18
N ASP A 219 -12.63 35.85 11.51
CA ASP A 219 -13.70 36.46 10.69
C ASP A 219 -14.09 37.82 11.27
N GLY A 220 -13.16 38.79 11.25
CA GLY A 220 -13.30 40.23 11.58
C GLY A 220 -13.79 40.62 12.99
N THR A 221 -14.52 39.74 13.67
CA THR A 221 -15.19 39.92 14.97
C THR A 221 -15.12 38.67 15.85
N LYS A 222 -14.83 37.50 15.27
CA LYS A 222 -14.76 36.21 15.96
C LYS A 222 -13.46 35.49 15.63
N GLU A 223 -12.93 34.81 16.63
CA GLU A 223 -11.69 34.03 16.53
C GLU A 223 -12.03 32.56 16.80
N TYR A 224 -11.74 31.72 15.81
CA TYR A 224 -11.93 30.29 15.86
C TYR A 224 -10.58 29.57 15.78
N LEU A 225 -10.53 28.41 16.40
CA LEU A 225 -9.40 27.50 16.31
C LEU A 225 -9.92 26.14 15.83
N TYR A 226 -9.24 25.56 14.85
CA TYR A 226 -9.44 24.18 14.44
C TYR A 226 -8.24 23.35 14.88
N SER A 227 -8.48 22.14 15.36
CA SER A 227 -7.40 21.23 15.77
C SER A 227 -7.67 19.79 15.36
N ILE A 228 -6.59 19.08 15.01
CA ILE A 228 -6.59 17.65 14.73
C ILE A 228 -5.68 16.92 15.72
N SER A 229 -6.08 15.69 16.07
CA SER A 229 -5.42 14.91 17.11
C SER A 229 -5.29 13.42 16.75
N ASP A 230 -4.42 12.74 17.48
CA ASP A 230 -4.31 11.28 17.56
C ASP A 230 -5.64 10.58 17.88
N ASP A 231 -6.58 11.28 18.53
CA ASP A 231 -7.93 10.78 18.80
C ASP A 231 -8.81 10.64 17.52
N ARG A 232 -8.26 11.02 16.36
CA ARG A 232 -8.87 10.97 15.02
C ARG A 232 -10.02 11.97 14.81
N SER A 233 -10.14 12.95 15.68
CA SER A 233 -11.14 14.01 15.55
C SER A 233 -10.55 15.32 15.01
N LEU A 234 -11.41 16.05 14.31
CA LEU A 234 -11.26 17.49 14.07
C LEU A 234 -12.18 18.20 15.07
N ARG A 235 -11.66 19.17 15.81
CA ARG A 235 -12.44 20.00 16.73
C ARG A 235 -12.42 21.46 16.32
N LEU A 236 -13.54 22.13 16.55
CA LEU A 236 -13.71 23.56 16.41
C LEU A 236 -13.87 24.19 17.80
N TRP A 237 -13.09 25.22 18.08
CA TRP A 237 -13.08 25.92 19.34
C TRP A 237 -13.41 27.40 19.16
N SER A 238 -14.07 27.99 20.16
CA SER A 238 -14.19 29.43 20.29
C SER A 238 -13.05 29.95 21.14
N VAL A 239 -12.13 30.72 20.55
CA VAL A 239 -10.98 31.28 21.27
C VAL A 239 -11.44 32.23 22.37
N LYS A 240 -12.37 33.14 22.05
CA LYS A 240 -12.91 34.12 23.02
C LYS A 240 -13.63 33.48 24.21
N ARG A 241 -14.35 32.37 23.98
CA ARG A 241 -15.15 31.71 25.03
C ARG A 241 -14.40 30.57 25.72
N CYS A 242 -13.24 30.15 25.22
CA CYS A 242 -12.48 29.01 25.74
C CYS A 242 -13.30 27.71 25.83
N ILE A 243 -14.18 27.48 24.84
CA ILE A 243 -15.02 26.26 24.78
C ILE A 243 -14.89 25.57 23.42
N GLN A 244 -15.07 24.25 23.43
CA GLN A 244 -15.33 23.49 22.21
C GLN A 244 -16.71 23.85 21.68
N LEU A 245 -16.79 24.20 20.40
CA LEU A 245 -18.04 24.45 19.70
C LEU A 245 -18.54 23.18 19.02
N ASP A 246 -17.65 22.42 18.38
CA ASP A 246 -18.05 21.27 17.57
C ASP A 246 -16.90 20.26 17.42
N GLN A 247 -17.25 19.03 17.03
CA GLN A 247 -16.33 17.93 16.80
C GLN A 247 -16.83 17.00 15.69
N VAL A 248 -15.94 16.66 14.75
CA VAL A 248 -16.23 15.71 13.67
C VAL A 248 -15.18 14.60 13.61
N TYR A 249 -15.66 13.41 13.31
CA TYR A 249 -14.85 12.23 12.99
C TYR A 249 -14.96 11.94 11.49
N GLY A 250 -13.93 11.32 10.92
CA GLY A 250 -13.94 10.97 9.50
C GLY A 250 -12.62 10.38 9.00
N HIS A 251 -11.52 10.71 9.66
CA HIS A 251 -10.25 10.05 9.40
C HIS A 251 -10.26 8.64 10.02
N LEU A 252 -10.09 7.61 9.19
CA LEU A 252 -9.96 6.21 9.63
C LEU A 252 -8.58 5.91 10.25
N ALA A 253 -7.64 6.85 10.12
CA ALA A 253 -6.29 6.82 10.69
C ALA A 253 -5.96 8.19 11.29
N ARG A 254 -4.76 8.35 11.85
CA ARG A 254 -4.30 9.62 12.43
C ARG A 254 -4.24 10.71 11.34
N PRO A 255 -4.94 11.84 11.51
CA PRO A 255 -4.72 13.03 10.69
C PRO A 255 -3.36 13.64 11.05
N PHE A 256 -2.57 14.01 10.03
CA PHE A 256 -1.23 14.56 10.21
C PHE A 256 -1.09 16.02 9.76
N ALA A 257 -2.02 16.50 8.93
CA ALA A 257 -1.99 17.85 8.40
C ALA A 257 -3.38 18.48 8.39
N ILE A 258 -3.42 19.79 8.59
CA ILE A 258 -4.61 20.64 8.53
C ILE A 258 -4.22 21.95 7.85
N CYS A 259 -5.09 22.48 6.98
CA CYS A 259 -4.89 23.78 6.35
C CYS A 259 -6.22 24.48 6.07
N ASN A 260 -6.20 25.80 6.00
CA ASN A 260 -7.34 26.59 5.55
C ASN A 260 -7.29 26.80 4.03
N VAL A 261 -8.44 26.81 3.36
CA VAL A 261 -8.55 27.22 1.96
C VAL A 261 -8.67 28.73 1.90
N LEU A 262 -7.61 29.40 1.47
CA LEU A 262 -7.63 30.83 1.24
C LEU A 262 -8.45 31.17 -0.03
N ASN A 263 -9.20 32.27 -0.01
CA ASN A 263 -9.95 32.86 -1.14
C ASN A 263 -11.29 32.20 -1.54
N GLN A 264 -12.02 31.58 -0.61
CA GLN A 264 -13.42 31.19 -0.82
C GLN A 264 -14.34 31.99 0.12
N PRO A 265 -15.56 32.38 -0.29
CA PRO A 265 -16.52 33.07 0.58
C PRO A 265 -17.05 32.16 1.71
N ASP A 266 -16.97 30.84 1.54
CA ASP A 266 -17.31 29.84 2.54
C ASP A 266 -16.04 29.35 3.24
N MET A 267 -16.01 29.39 4.58
CA MET A 267 -14.84 29.05 5.38
C MET A 267 -14.58 27.55 5.30
N ASN A 268 -13.48 27.15 4.67
CA ASN A 268 -13.17 25.73 4.44
C ASN A 268 -11.84 25.35 5.10
N VAL A 269 -11.86 24.30 5.90
CA VAL A 269 -10.69 23.66 6.50
C VAL A 269 -10.50 22.29 5.85
N ILE A 270 -9.28 22.01 5.39
CA ILE A 270 -8.90 20.73 4.84
C ILE A 270 -8.04 20.02 5.87
N THR A 271 -8.31 18.73 6.07
CA THR A 271 -7.51 17.85 6.93
C THR A 271 -7.03 16.66 6.13
N ALA A 272 -5.77 16.28 6.28
CA ALA A 272 -5.17 15.16 5.58
C ALA A 272 -4.48 14.20 6.56
N GLY A 273 -4.59 12.91 6.28
CA GLY A 273 -3.87 11.83 6.94
C GLY A 273 -3.35 10.83 5.91
N GLN A 274 -2.81 9.70 6.36
CA GLN A 274 -2.13 8.71 5.50
C GLN A 274 -2.89 8.27 4.23
N ARG A 275 -4.23 8.38 4.18
CA ARG A 275 -5.08 7.89 3.06
C ARG A 275 -6.34 8.70 2.79
N ILE A 276 -6.62 9.73 3.58
CA ILE A 276 -7.90 10.43 3.55
C ILE A 276 -7.63 11.93 3.63
N CYS A 277 -8.27 12.69 2.74
CA CYS A 277 -8.36 14.13 2.77
C CYS A 277 -9.83 14.48 3.00
N LYS A 278 -10.16 15.24 4.05
CA LYS A 278 -11.52 15.70 4.35
C LYS A 278 -11.55 17.22 4.26
N VAL A 279 -12.43 17.75 3.42
CA VAL A 279 -12.75 19.18 3.33
C VAL A 279 -13.99 19.43 4.18
N VAL A 280 -13.92 20.39 5.09
CA VAL A 280 -15.04 20.77 5.96
C VAL A 280 -15.32 22.25 5.74
N SER A 281 -16.56 22.56 5.35
CA SER A 281 -17.06 23.93 5.19
C SER A 281 -17.81 24.35 6.46
N SER A 282 -17.58 25.55 6.97
CA SER A 282 -18.28 26.05 8.14
C SER A 282 -18.82 27.47 7.95
N ARG A 283 -20.13 27.61 8.19
CA ARG A 283 -20.68 28.73 8.95
C ARG A 283 -21.67 28.19 9.97
N ARG A 284 -21.17 28.06 11.21
CA ARG A 284 -21.89 27.86 12.50
C ARG A 284 -22.28 26.44 12.93
N GLU A 285 -22.17 25.44 12.09
CA GLU A 285 -22.14 24.01 12.45
C GLU A 285 -21.13 23.33 11.53
N LEU A 286 -20.40 22.29 11.99
CA LEU A 286 -19.68 21.39 11.10
C LEU A 286 -20.72 20.55 10.35
N SER A 287 -21.46 21.17 9.44
CA SER A 287 -22.43 20.48 8.60
C SER A 287 -21.68 19.81 7.44
N GLU A 288 -21.85 18.49 7.30
CA GLU A 288 -21.55 17.80 6.05
C GLU A 288 -22.52 18.33 4.99
N SER A 289 -22.09 19.31 4.19
CA SER A 289 -22.89 19.85 3.10
C SER A 289 -23.09 18.77 2.02
N GLY A 290 -24.19 18.03 2.15
CA GLY A 290 -24.69 17.11 1.13
C GLY A 290 -25.10 15.73 1.63
N CYS A 291 -25.97 15.62 2.65
CA CYS A 291 -26.74 14.39 2.89
C CYS A 291 -28.15 14.69 3.44
N VAL A 292 -29.16 14.07 2.82
CA VAL A 292 -30.55 14.05 3.27
C VAL A 292 -30.64 13.25 4.57
N TRP A 293 -31.25 13.83 5.61
CA TRP A 293 -31.43 13.13 6.89
C TRP A 293 -32.46 12.01 6.76
N LEU A 294 -32.01 10.79 7.09
CA LEU A 294 -32.88 9.65 7.33
C LEU A 294 -32.97 9.37 8.83
N ALA A 295 -34.13 9.74 9.37
CA ALA A 295 -34.77 9.29 10.59
C ALA A 295 -34.03 9.53 11.93
N LYS A 296 -34.72 10.32 12.75
CA LYS A 296 -34.63 10.44 14.21
C LYS A 296 -34.78 9.05 14.85
N GLY A 297 -33.68 8.35 15.11
CA GLY A 297 -33.64 7.06 15.81
C GLY A 297 -32.23 6.50 15.89
N ASP A 298 -31.93 5.75 16.96
CA ASP A 298 -30.63 5.14 17.28
C ASP A 298 -30.13 4.07 16.28
N GLU A 299 -30.53 4.10 15.01
CA GLU A 299 -30.21 3.08 14.01
C GLU A 299 -29.53 3.66 12.78
N GLU A 300 -28.22 3.44 12.66
CA GLU A 300 -27.42 3.84 11.50
C GLU A 300 -27.78 3.02 10.26
N ALA A 301 -28.05 3.68 9.13
CA ALA A 301 -28.25 3.04 7.83
C ALA A 301 -26.94 2.46 7.28
N ASN A 302 -26.99 1.29 6.64
CA ASN A 302 -25.83 0.62 6.05
C ASN A 302 -26.06 0.15 4.61
N ALA A 303 -27.29 -0.20 4.22
CA ALA A 303 -27.66 -0.58 2.86
C ALA A 303 -28.94 0.16 2.43
N VAL A 304 -29.10 0.44 1.14
CA VAL A 304 -30.31 1.09 0.59
C VAL A 304 -30.64 0.50 -0.78
N CYS A 305 -31.93 0.33 -1.07
CA CYS A 305 -32.41 -0.04 -2.39
C CYS A 305 -33.80 0.57 -2.66
N GLU A 306 -34.12 0.78 -3.93
CA GLU A 306 -35.38 1.36 -4.38
C GLU A 306 -36.38 0.26 -4.79
N TYR A 307 -37.64 0.43 -4.42
CA TYR A 307 -38.76 -0.42 -4.85
C TYR A 307 -39.96 0.47 -5.20
N GLY A 308 -40.20 0.67 -6.50
CA GLY A 308 -41.26 1.57 -6.96
C GLY A 308 -41.03 3.00 -6.44
N SER A 309 -42.01 3.60 -5.77
CA SER A 309 -41.88 4.91 -5.12
C SER A 309 -41.45 4.84 -3.65
N ASN A 310 -40.83 3.73 -3.23
CA ASN A 310 -40.44 3.49 -1.83
C ASN A 310 -38.95 3.17 -1.72
N LEU A 311 -38.33 3.65 -0.64
CA LEU A 311 -36.95 3.37 -0.28
C LEU A 311 -36.90 2.32 0.82
N LEU A 312 -36.10 1.28 0.60
CA LEU A 312 -35.82 0.21 1.57
C LEU A 312 -34.42 0.45 2.13
N ILE A 313 -34.30 0.57 3.45
CA ILE A 313 -33.04 0.86 4.15
C ILE A 313 -32.73 -0.27 5.13
N GLY A 314 -31.54 -0.86 5.00
CA GLY A 314 -31.02 -1.83 5.95
C GLY A 314 -30.12 -1.15 6.97
N THR A 315 -30.36 -1.39 8.27
CA THR A 315 -29.63 -0.73 9.36
C THR A 315 -28.48 -1.60 9.91
N ARG A 316 -27.57 -0.98 10.67
CA ARG A 316 -26.49 -1.68 11.38
C ARG A 316 -26.98 -2.62 12.49
N LYS A 317 -28.22 -2.46 12.95
CA LYS A 317 -28.85 -3.36 13.93
C LYS A 317 -29.60 -4.53 13.28
N GLY A 318 -29.48 -4.69 11.96
CA GLY A 318 -30.11 -5.80 11.25
C GLY A 318 -31.60 -5.59 10.98
N THR A 319 -32.07 -4.34 10.95
CA THR A 319 -33.46 -3.98 10.66
C THR A 319 -33.60 -3.52 9.22
N ILE A 320 -34.69 -3.88 8.54
CA ILE A 320 -35.09 -3.26 7.26
C ILE A 320 -36.20 -2.26 7.54
N VAL A 321 -36.01 -1.00 7.13
CA VAL A 321 -36.96 0.10 7.24
C VAL A 321 -37.46 0.45 5.84
N ILE A 322 -38.76 0.66 5.68
CA ILE A 322 -39.38 1.04 4.41
C ILE A 322 -39.92 2.46 4.54
N ILE A 323 -39.59 3.30 3.57
CA ILE A 323 -39.95 4.71 3.55
C ILE A 323 -40.69 5.00 2.25
N ASP A 324 -41.83 5.67 2.37
CA ASP A 324 -42.55 6.24 1.23
C ASP A 324 -41.85 7.55 0.84
N GLU A 325 -41.24 7.59 -0.34
CA GLU A 325 -40.47 8.75 -0.80
C GLU A 325 -41.36 9.98 -1.01
N ARG A 326 -42.64 9.79 -1.38
CA ARG A 326 -43.58 10.88 -1.65
C ARG A 326 -44.05 11.57 -0.38
N LYS A 327 -44.16 10.79 0.70
CA LYS A 327 -44.64 11.26 2.00
C LYS A 327 -43.52 11.53 3.00
N ASN A 328 -42.31 11.04 2.70
CA ASN A 328 -41.14 11.11 3.56
C ASN A 328 -41.41 10.52 4.96
N GLU A 329 -42.16 9.40 5.02
CA GLU A 329 -42.56 8.73 6.27
C GLU A 329 -42.16 7.25 6.26
N ILE A 330 -41.86 6.70 7.44
CA ILE A 330 -41.62 5.25 7.61
C ILE A 330 -42.98 4.54 7.59
N ILE A 331 -43.17 3.69 6.58
CA ILE A 331 -44.41 2.94 6.40
C ILE A 331 -44.35 1.53 7.01
N HIS A 332 -43.16 0.92 7.10
CA HIS A 332 -42.97 -0.41 7.67
C HIS A 332 -41.55 -0.61 8.20
N SER A 333 -41.37 -1.50 9.18
CA SER A 333 -40.05 -1.88 9.69
C SER A 333 -40.00 -3.34 10.12
N GLU A 334 -39.10 -4.11 9.51
CA GLU A 334 -38.77 -5.48 9.92
C GLU A 334 -37.52 -5.48 10.81
N ARG A 335 -37.75 -5.52 12.12
CA ARG A 335 -36.69 -5.39 13.14
C ARG A 335 -35.87 -6.67 13.30
N TYR A 336 -34.56 -6.51 13.39
CA TYR A 336 -33.59 -7.59 13.72
C TYR A 336 -33.66 -8.82 12.80
N CYS A 337 -34.03 -8.66 11.53
CA CYS A 337 -34.12 -9.77 10.58
C CYS A 337 -32.77 -10.45 10.31
N HIS A 338 -31.65 -9.73 10.39
CA HIS A 338 -30.28 -10.28 10.34
C HIS A 338 -29.67 -10.53 11.74
N GLY A 339 -30.51 -10.74 12.77
CA GLY A 339 -30.06 -10.63 14.16
C GLY A 339 -29.56 -9.20 14.43
N ARG A 340 -29.01 -8.90 15.60
CA ARG A 340 -28.50 -7.54 15.89
C ARG A 340 -27.21 -7.17 15.11
N GLN A 341 -27.01 -7.76 13.93
CA GLN A 341 -25.86 -7.61 13.05
C GLN A 341 -26.23 -6.79 11.81
N SER A 342 -25.27 -6.03 11.29
CA SER A 342 -25.49 -5.10 10.17
C SER A 342 -25.93 -5.80 8.90
N ILE A 343 -26.92 -5.22 8.21
CA ILE A 343 -27.27 -5.58 6.84
C ILE A 343 -26.21 -4.99 5.91
N SER A 344 -25.47 -5.82 5.20
CA SER A 344 -24.33 -5.43 4.36
C SER A 344 -24.76 -4.82 3.03
N ASP A 345 -25.72 -5.44 2.35
CA ASP A 345 -26.24 -4.99 1.05
C ASP A 345 -27.64 -5.58 0.78
N MET A 346 -28.39 -4.93 -0.12
CA MET A 346 -29.75 -5.32 -0.49
C MET A 346 -29.97 -5.18 -2.00
N LEU A 347 -30.67 -6.16 -2.59
CA LEU A 347 -30.95 -6.19 -4.03
C LEU A 347 -32.43 -6.48 -4.27
N VAL A 348 -33.09 -5.59 -5.00
CA VAL A 348 -34.49 -5.76 -5.44
C VAL A 348 -34.54 -6.40 -6.83
N ARG A 349 -35.35 -7.46 -6.96
CA ARG A 349 -35.75 -8.15 -8.20
C ARG A 349 -37.24 -8.42 -8.15
N TYR A 350 -38.04 -7.44 -8.56
CA TYR A 350 -39.50 -7.45 -8.41
C TYR A 350 -40.13 -8.83 -8.70
N PRO A 351 -40.97 -9.38 -7.80
CA PRO A 351 -41.42 -8.84 -6.50
C PRO A 351 -40.54 -9.31 -5.31
N THR A 352 -39.31 -9.74 -5.56
CA THR A 352 -38.41 -10.33 -4.56
C THR A 352 -37.37 -9.32 -4.09
N LEU A 353 -37.14 -9.26 -2.79
CA LEU A 353 -36.02 -8.53 -2.17
C LEU A 353 -35.03 -9.55 -1.61
N TYR A 354 -33.74 -9.33 -1.86
CA TYR A 354 -32.63 -10.09 -1.30
C TYR A 354 -31.88 -9.21 -0.31
N SER A 355 -31.54 -9.73 0.87
CA SER A 355 -30.69 -9.02 1.83
C SER A 355 -29.59 -9.94 2.34
N ILE A 356 -28.38 -9.41 2.47
CA ILE A 356 -27.23 -10.09 3.09
C ILE A 356 -26.75 -9.28 4.28
N GLY A 357 -26.25 -9.97 5.31
CA GLY A 357 -25.81 -9.33 6.55
C GLY A 357 -24.57 -9.97 7.16
N ARG A 358 -23.97 -9.27 8.12
CA ARG A 358 -22.81 -9.73 8.90
C ARG A 358 -23.11 -10.93 9.80
N ASP A 359 -24.35 -11.40 9.84
CA ASP A 359 -24.73 -12.68 10.43
C ASP A 359 -24.42 -13.90 9.53
N GLY A 360 -23.78 -13.66 8.36
CA GLY A 360 -23.42 -14.71 7.41
C GLY A 360 -24.63 -15.25 6.64
N LYS A 361 -25.77 -14.56 6.67
CA LYS A 361 -27.02 -15.05 6.06
C LYS A 361 -27.42 -14.22 4.84
N LEU A 362 -28.06 -14.93 3.91
CA LEU A 362 -28.86 -14.40 2.81
C LEU A 362 -30.34 -14.65 3.15
N LEU A 363 -31.12 -13.58 3.19
CA LEU A 363 -32.57 -13.63 3.35
C LEU A 363 -33.24 -13.26 2.02
N VAL A 364 -34.29 -14.01 1.70
CA VAL A 364 -35.10 -13.83 0.49
C VAL A 364 -36.51 -13.44 0.94
N TRP A 365 -36.99 -12.31 0.47
CA TRP A 365 -38.25 -11.70 0.87
C TRP A 365 -39.18 -11.57 -0.33
N LYS A 366 -40.46 -11.85 -0.14
CA LYS A 366 -41.51 -11.44 -1.07
C LYS A 366 -42.04 -10.08 -0.63
N VAL A 367 -41.95 -9.09 -1.51
CA VAL A 367 -42.56 -7.79 -1.32
C VAL A 367 -44.02 -7.91 -1.76
N VAL A 368 -44.95 -7.63 -0.85
CA VAL A 368 -46.39 -7.67 -1.12
C VAL A 368 -46.96 -6.28 -0.95
N GLU A 369 -47.59 -5.79 -2.01
CA GLU A 369 -48.38 -4.55 -2.00
C GLU A 369 -49.76 -4.89 -1.47
N GLN A 370 -50.13 -4.28 -0.34
CA GLN A 370 -51.47 -4.36 0.23
C GLN A 370 -52.21 -3.05 -0.09
N GLN A 371 -53.45 -3.18 -0.56
CA GLN A 371 -54.38 -2.06 -0.59
C GLN A 371 -55.15 -2.07 0.73
N ASP A 372 -54.86 -1.11 1.61
CA ASP A 372 -55.72 -0.86 2.76
C ASP A 372 -56.96 -0.08 2.32
N ASP A 373 -58.12 -0.32 2.96
CA ASP A 373 -59.44 0.32 2.72
C ASP A 373 -59.45 1.86 2.80
N VAL A 374 -58.30 2.50 3.07
CA VAL A 374 -58.10 3.95 3.23
C VAL A 374 -57.16 4.54 2.14
N ASN A 375 -57.07 3.94 0.95
CA ASN A 375 -56.18 4.39 -0.14
C ASN A 375 -54.69 4.50 0.27
N ARG A 376 -54.24 3.69 1.24
CA ARG A 376 -52.82 3.55 1.57
C ARG A 376 -52.29 2.30 0.87
N GLY A 377 -51.48 2.48 -0.17
CA GLY A 377 -50.64 1.39 -0.68
C GLY A 377 -49.56 1.12 0.34
N THR A 378 -49.70 0.06 1.14
CA THR A 378 -48.72 -0.34 2.15
C THR A 378 -47.90 -1.52 1.63
N ILE A 379 -46.58 -1.45 1.79
CA ILE A 379 -45.67 -2.52 1.40
C ILE A 379 -45.32 -3.36 2.62
N LYS A 380 -45.54 -4.67 2.51
CA LYS A 380 -45.16 -5.64 3.53
C LYS A 380 -44.10 -6.60 3.00
N LEU A 381 -43.11 -6.92 3.84
CA LEU A 381 -42.10 -7.93 3.54
C LEU A 381 -42.49 -9.27 4.17
N ASN A 382 -42.59 -10.31 3.35
CA ASN A 382 -42.78 -11.68 3.81
C ASN A 382 -41.49 -12.46 3.60
N LEU A 383 -40.90 -12.98 4.68
CA LEU A 383 -39.70 -13.81 4.60
C LEU A 383 -40.03 -15.14 3.91
N LEU A 384 -39.39 -15.42 2.77
CA LEU A 384 -39.49 -16.68 2.05
C LEU A 384 -38.42 -17.68 2.49
N GLN A 385 -37.18 -17.21 2.63
CA GLN A 385 -36.05 -18.09 2.92
C GLN A 385 -34.98 -17.37 3.74
N ARG A 386 -34.37 -18.11 4.67
CA ARG A 386 -33.14 -17.72 5.38
C ARG A 386 -32.11 -18.82 5.19
N ARG A 387 -30.98 -18.51 4.56
CA ARG A 387 -29.91 -19.49 4.28
C ARG A 387 -28.53 -18.82 4.29
N THR A 388 -27.47 -19.61 4.17
CA THR A 388 -26.13 -19.08 3.83
C THR A 388 -26.06 -18.76 2.33
N PRO A 389 -25.18 -17.84 1.89
CA PRO A 389 -25.00 -17.50 0.48
C PRO A 389 -24.62 -18.70 -0.40
N SER A 390 -23.86 -19.65 0.15
CA SER A 390 -23.53 -20.94 -0.47
C SER A 390 -23.67 -22.08 0.52
N PHE A 391 -23.97 -23.27 0.01
CA PHE A 391 -23.89 -24.52 0.76
C PHE A 391 -22.44 -25.04 0.87
N TRP A 392 -21.64 -24.79 -0.16
CA TRP A 392 -20.30 -25.37 -0.34
C TRP A 392 -19.20 -24.56 0.35
N LEU A 393 -19.43 -23.25 0.50
CA LEU A 393 -18.47 -22.33 1.08
C LEU A 393 -19.13 -21.53 2.21
N ASP A 394 -18.48 -21.50 3.36
CA ASP A 394 -18.92 -20.68 4.47
C ASP A 394 -18.49 -19.23 4.26
N MET A 395 -19.43 -18.35 3.94
CA MET A 395 -19.17 -16.91 3.78
C MET A 395 -19.59 -16.20 5.06
N GLU A 396 -18.64 -16.01 5.98
CA GLU A 396 -18.85 -15.39 7.30
C GLU A 396 -19.39 -13.95 7.16
N TRP A 397 -18.87 -13.20 6.19
CA TRP A 397 -19.25 -11.81 5.95
C TRP A 397 -19.62 -11.57 4.49
N PRO A 398 -20.86 -11.88 4.07
CA PRO A 398 -21.36 -11.47 2.77
C PRO A 398 -21.46 -9.94 2.76
N CYS A 399 -20.94 -9.33 1.69
CA CYS A 399 -20.77 -7.88 1.63
C CYS A 399 -21.63 -7.24 0.55
N ASN A 400 -21.58 -7.72 -0.70
CA ASN A 400 -22.26 -7.06 -1.81
C ASN A 400 -22.84 -8.03 -2.83
N PHE A 401 -23.95 -7.62 -3.46
CA PHE A 401 -24.47 -8.23 -4.68
C PHE A 401 -23.84 -7.60 -5.92
N ILE A 402 -23.45 -8.42 -6.91
CA ILE A 402 -22.81 -7.98 -8.15
C ILE A 402 -23.59 -8.54 -9.33
N LYS A 403 -24.10 -7.67 -10.22
CA LYS A 403 -24.89 -8.10 -11.39
C LYS A 403 -23.96 -8.74 -12.44
N LYS A 404 -24.31 -9.92 -12.99
CA LYS A 404 -23.47 -10.62 -13.99
C LYS A 404 -23.40 -9.88 -15.34
N ARG A 405 -24.58 -9.41 -15.82
CA ARG A 405 -24.78 -8.54 -16.99
C ARG A 405 -25.97 -7.61 -16.75
N SER A 406 -26.04 -6.50 -17.48
CA SER A 406 -27.10 -5.48 -17.34
C SER A 406 -28.52 -6.02 -17.55
N GLU A 407 -28.68 -7.08 -18.35
CA GLU A 407 -29.98 -7.63 -18.77
C GLU A 407 -30.32 -9.00 -18.14
N GLU A 408 -29.38 -9.65 -17.45
CA GLU A 408 -29.57 -11.00 -16.91
C GLU A 408 -30.19 -10.99 -15.49
N LYS A 409 -31.06 -11.97 -15.20
CA LYS A 409 -31.70 -12.16 -13.87
C LYS A 409 -30.73 -12.67 -12.79
N THR A 410 -29.48 -12.92 -13.16
CA THR A 410 -28.49 -13.64 -12.37
C THR A 410 -27.52 -12.66 -11.71
N PHE A 411 -26.97 -13.02 -10.55
CA PHE A 411 -26.02 -12.18 -9.82
C PHE A 411 -24.98 -13.02 -9.08
N TRP A 412 -23.90 -12.37 -8.68
CA TRP A 412 -22.86 -12.90 -7.81
C TRP A 412 -22.99 -12.28 -6.42
N ILE A 413 -22.43 -12.98 -5.43
CA ILE A 413 -22.32 -12.52 -4.05
C ILE A 413 -20.83 -12.43 -3.73
N GLY A 414 -20.36 -11.21 -3.44
CA GLY A 414 -19.00 -10.95 -2.97
C GLY A 414 -18.99 -10.80 -1.46
N GLY A 415 -18.00 -11.41 -0.80
CA GLY A 415 -17.87 -11.36 0.65
C GLY A 415 -16.54 -11.89 1.11
N PHE A 416 -16.44 -12.16 2.40
CA PHE A 416 -15.20 -12.61 3.01
C PHE A 416 -15.38 -13.89 3.81
N HIS A 417 -14.33 -14.70 3.77
CA HIS A 417 -14.12 -15.87 4.61
C HIS A 417 -12.74 -15.73 5.27
N GLY A 418 -12.71 -15.39 6.57
CA GLY A 418 -11.48 -15.08 7.27
C GLY A 418 -10.67 -13.95 6.62
N LYS A 419 -9.50 -14.26 6.05
CA LYS A 419 -8.58 -13.30 5.41
C LYS A 419 -8.80 -13.13 3.91
N LYS A 420 -9.69 -13.92 3.32
CA LYS A 420 -9.88 -14.04 1.88
C LYS A 420 -11.17 -13.32 1.46
N PHE A 421 -11.09 -12.59 0.36
CA PHE A 421 -12.27 -12.17 -0.40
C PHE A 421 -12.68 -13.33 -1.30
N VAL A 422 -13.97 -13.60 -1.35
CA VAL A 422 -14.54 -14.68 -2.16
C VAL A 422 -15.72 -14.15 -2.96
N LEU A 423 -15.76 -14.53 -4.23
CA LEU A 423 -16.89 -14.26 -5.12
C LEU A 423 -17.62 -15.56 -5.43
N ILE A 424 -18.93 -15.58 -5.24
CA ILE A 424 -19.76 -16.77 -5.44
C ILE A 424 -20.85 -16.49 -6.47
N ASP A 425 -21.17 -17.49 -7.29
CA ASP A 425 -22.34 -17.49 -8.15
C ASP A 425 -23.61 -17.87 -7.36
N TYR A 426 -24.62 -17.00 -7.34
CA TYR A 426 -25.85 -17.25 -6.57
C TYR A 426 -26.64 -18.48 -7.04
N GLU A 427 -26.63 -18.79 -8.34
CA GLU A 427 -27.45 -19.87 -8.89
C GLU A 427 -26.86 -21.23 -8.61
N THR A 428 -25.53 -21.35 -8.74
CA THR A 428 -24.83 -22.62 -8.55
C THR A 428 -24.27 -22.79 -7.14
N GLY A 429 -24.08 -21.69 -6.41
CA GLY A 429 -23.40 -21.66 -5.12
C GLY A 429 -21.89 -21.84 -5.21
N TYR A 430 -21.31 -21.86 -6.41
CA TYR A 430 -19.88 -22.09 -6.60
C TYR A 430 -19.05 -20.82 -6.47
N GLU A 431 -17.84 -20.99 -5.95
CA GLU A 431 -16.82 -19.96 -5.93
C GLU A 431 -16.27 -19.70 -7.35
N LEU A 432 -16.18 -18.42 -7.72
CA LEU A 432 -15.68 -17.94 -9.00
C LEU A 432 -14.25 -17.39 -8.91
N CYS A 433 -13.89 -16.82 -7.76
CA CYS A 433 -12.53 -16.43 -7.45
C CYS A 433 -12.33 -16.21 -5.95
N GLU A 434 -11.09 -16.38 -5.52
CA GLU A 434 -10.61 -16.09 -4.18
C GLU A 434 -9.40 -15.16 -4.26
N VAL A 435 -9.37 -14.15 -3.40
CA VAL A 435 -8.24 -13.24 -3.27
C VAL A 435 -7.86 -13.07 -1.81
N ASN A 436 -6.61 -13.38 -1.46
CA ASN A 436 -6.11 -13.15 -0.11
C ASN A 436 -5.84 -11.65 0.11
N CYS A 437 -6.72 -11.00 0.86
CA CYS A 437 -6.77 -9.54 1.01
C CYS A 437 -6.66 -9.08 2.47
N GLY A 438 -6.46 -10.01 3.41
CA GLY A 438 -6.34 -9.72 4.83
C GLY A 438 -7.68 -9.46 5.54
N GLY A 439 -8.80 -9.90 4.96
CA GLY A 439 -10.12 -10.01 5.62
C GLY A 439 -11.14 -8.90 5.36
N GLY A 440 -12.32 -9.03 5.99
CA GLY A 440 -13.53 -8.26 5.63
C GLY A 440 -13.64 -6.83 6.14
N HIS A 441 -12.68 -6.34 6.92
CA HIS A 441 -12.64 -4.93 7.36
C HIS A 441 -12.01 -3.99 6.33
N ARG A 442 -11.71 -4.49 5.13
CA ARG A 442 -11.07 -3.75 4.04
C ARG A 442 -12.13 -3.07 3.20
N LYS A 443 -11.85 -1.85 2.73
CA LYS A 443 -12.64 -1.23 1.67
C LYS A 443 -12.19 -1.83 0.34
N TRP A 444 -13.16 -2.24 -0.46
CA TRP A 444 -12.93 -2.93 -1.71
C TRP A 444 -13.96 -2.52 -2.76
N GLN A 445 -13.61 -2.72 -4.02
CA GLN A 445 -14.45 -2.56 -5.18
C GLN A 445 -14.15 -3.71 -6.14
N PHE A 446 -15.19 -4.19 -6.82
CA PHE A 446 -15.04 -5.21 -7.83
C PHE A 446 -15.70 -4.71 -9.12
N SER A 447 -14.95 -4.68 -10.21
CA SER A 447 -15.42 -4.24 -11.52
C SER A 447 -15.20 -5.32 -12.56
N LYS A 448 -16.19 -5.58 -13.42
CA LYS A 448 -16.02 -6.50 -14.54
C LYS A 448 -15.19 -5.83 -15.64
N SER A 449 -14.24 -6.54 -16.23
CA SER A 449 -13.47 -6.06 -17.39
C SER A 449 -14.29 -6.26 -18.67
N LEU A 450 -14.35 -5.26 -19.55
CA LEU A 450 -15.16 -5.23 -20.77
C LEU A 450 -14.42 -5.76 -22.02
N ASN A 451 -13.27 -6.42 -21.87
CA ASN A 451 -12.49 -6.86 -23.03
C ASN A 451 -13.11 -8.09 -23.73
N ASN A 452 -13.71 -7.82 -24.90
CA ASN A 452 -14.62 -8.69 -25.66
C ASN A 452 -13.98 -9.78 -26.55
N ASN A 453 -12.67 -10.08 -26.48
CA ASN A 453 -12.04 -10.90 -27.54
C ASN A 453 -11.37 -12.22 -27.11
N SER A 454 -11.47 -12.64 -25.85
CA SER A 454 -11.03 -13.97 -25.41
C SER A 454 -12.03 -14.49 -24.40
N GLY A 455 -12.63 -15.66 -24.64
CA GLY A 455 -13.79 -16.21 -23.90
C GLY A 455 -13.67 -16.46 -22.39
N ASN A 456 -12.73 -15.81 -21.68
CA ASN A 456 -12.63 -15.80 -20.23
C ASN A 456 -13.14 -14.46 -19.68
N ASP A 457 -14.23 -14.51 -18.88
CA ASP A 457 -14.71 -13.35 -18.14
C ASP A 457 -13.59 -12.89 -17.17
N ALA A 458 -12.98 -11.73 -17.41
CA ALA A 458 -12.01 -11.14 -16.49
C ALA A 458 -12.69 -10.06 -15.63
N ALA A 459 -12.25 -9.92 -14.38
CA ALA A 459 -12.70 -8.88 -13.47
C ALA A 459 -11.54 -8.31 -12.68
N ARG A 460 -11.70 -7.09 -12.18
CA ARG A 460 -10.71 -6.36 -11.39
C ARG A 460 -11.22 -6.22 -9.98
N PHE A 461 -10.52 -6.82 -9.03
CA PHE A 461 -10.74 -6.64 -7.61
C PHE A 461 -9.75 -5.62 -7.05
N THR A 462 -10.27 -4.50 -6.58
CA THR A 462 -9.50 -3.39 -6.01
C THR A 462 -9.77 -3.32 -4.51
N PHE A 463 -8.75 -3.32 -3.66
CA PHE A 463 -8.95 -3.23 -2.21
C PHE A 463 -7.82 -2.49 -1.50
N LEU A 464 -8.17 -1.86 -0.39
CA LEU A 464 -7.23 -1.11 0.44
C LEU A 464 -6.58 -2.01 1.48
N SER A 465 -5.33 -2.40 1.25
CA SER A 465 -4.54 -3.17 2.22
C SER A 465 -3.32 -2.40 2.64
N LYS A 466 -3.15 -2.21 3.96
CA LYS A 466 -2.06 -1.41 4.55
C LYS A 466 -1.81 -0.06 3.85
N GLY A 467 -2.82 0.47 3.16
CA GLY A 467 -2.84 1.82 2.62
C GLY A 467 -2.51 2.03 1.19
N VAL A 468 -2.15 0.93 0.58
CA VAL A 468 -1.99 0.85 -0.83
C VAL A 468 -3.33 0.38 -1.38
N LEU A 469 -3.80 1.06 -2.42
CA LEU A 469 -4.87 0.57 -3.25
C LEU A 469 -4.27 -0.55 -4.11
N LEU A 470 -4.58 -1.80 -3.77
CA LEU A 470 -4.13 -2.96 -4.54
C LEU A 470 -5.21 -3.27 -5.58
N GLN A 471 -4.80 -3.40 -6.83
CA GLN A 471 -5.66 -3.84 -7.93
C GLN A 471 -5.18 -5.20 -8.41
N ILE A 472 -6.08 -6.17 -8.41
CA ILE A 472 -5.82 -7.53 -8.85
C ILE A 472 -6.82 -7.85 -9.95
N ASP A 473 -6.29 -8.09 -11.15
CA ASP A 473 -7.06 -8.65 -12.24
C ASP A 473 -7.22 -10.15 -12.00
N VAL A 474 -8.46 -10.55 -11.72
CA VAL A 474 -8.87 -11.93 -11.51
C VAL A 474 -9.57 -12.44 -12.76
N THR A 475 -9.09 -13.56 -13.28
CA THR A 475 -9.86 -14.32 -14.25
C THR A 475 -10.99 -15.00 -13.50
N LEU A 476 -12.23 -14.75 -13.91
CA LEU A 476 -13.40 -15.43 -13.37
C LEU A 476 -13.38 -16.83 -13.96
N ALA A 477 -12.76 -17.72 -13.20
CA ALA A 477 -12.56 -19.07 -13.65
C ALA A 477 -13.89 -19.81 -13.51
N ARG A 478 -14.50 -20.20 -14.63
CA ARG A 478 -15.34 -21.40 -14.66
C ARG A 478 -14.41 -22.62 -14.73
N PHE A 479 -13.56 -22.81 -13.72
CA PHE A 479 -12.65 -23.95 -13.67
C PHE A 479 -12.78 -24.70 -12.35
N ASP A 480 -13.12 -25.99 -12.43
CA ASP A 480 -13.04 -26.97 -11.35
C ASP A 480 -11.58 -27.30 -10.98
N LEU A 481 -10.83 -26.30 -10.51
CA LEU A 481 -9.51 -26.50 -9.87
C LEU A 481 -9.65 -26.85 -8.38
N ILE A 482 -10.84 -26.68 -7.80
CA ILE A 482 -11.14 -26.98 -6.38
C ILE A 482 -11.01 -28.47 -6.07
N SER A 483 -11.24 -29.36 -7.04
CA SER A 483 -11.03 -30.81 -6.90
C SER A 483 -9.59 -31.17 -6.53
N LEU A 484 -8.62 -30.34 -6.94
CA LEU A 484 -7.19 -30.52 -6.65
C LEU A 484 -6.82 -30.04 -5.24
N TYR A 485 -7.50 -29.01 -4.70
CA TYR A 485 -7.29 -28.46 -3.36
C TYR A 485 -7.76 -29.37 -2.21
N GLN A 486 -8.67 -30.31 -2.49
CA GLN A 486 -9.17 -31.27 -1.50
C GLN A 486 -8.30 -32.52 -1.36
N LEU A 487 -7.25 -32.64 -2.17
CA LEU A 487 -6.36 -33.78 -2.19
C LEU A 487 -5.44 -33.73 -0.96
N ARG A 488 -5.91 -34.31 0.16
CA ARG A 488 -5.09 -34.52 1.36
C ARG A 488 -4.10 -35.65 1.09
N LEU A 489 -2.83 -35.29 0.97
CA LEU A 489 -1.73 -36.25 1.02
C LEU A 489 -1.74 -36.96 2.38
N LYS A 490 -1.49 -38.27 2.41
CA LYS A 490 -1.53 -39.05 3.65
C LYS A 490 -0.33 -38.72 4.55
N GLY A 491 -0.58 -38.34 5.80
CA GLY A 491 0.43 -38.18 6.86
C GLY A 491 0.71 -36.73 7.28
N ASP A 492 1.33 -36.58 8.45
CA ASP A 492 1.60 -35.29 9.08
C ASP A 492 3.02 -34.81 8.73
N ALA A 493 3.17 -34.21 7.56
CA ALA A 493 4.44 -33.62 7.13
C ALA A 493 4.23 -32.24 6.49
N ARG A 494 5.11 -31.29 6.82
CA ARG A 494 5.15 -29.98 6.14
C ARG A 494 5.65 -30.18 4.71
N LEU A 495 4.83 -29.76 3.74
CA LEU A 495 5.21 -29.66 2.33
C LEU A 495 6.31 -28.60 2.17
N ILE A 496 7.39 -28.94 1.46
CA ILE A 496 8.55 -28.07 1.27
C ILE A 496 8.53 -27.41 -0.10
N ASP A 497 8.39 -28.21 -1.16
CA ASP A 497 8.30 -27.70 -2.53
C ASP A 497 7.34 -28.53 -3.37
N VAL A 498 6.75 -27.89 -4.39
CA VAL A 498 5.85 -28.52 -5.36
C VAL A 498 6.23 -28.05 -6.75
N HIS A 499 6.47 -29.00 -7.64
CA HIS A 499 6.68 -28.73 -9.04
C HIS A 499 5.47 -29.23 -9.85
N LEU A 500 4.73 -28.29 -10.45
CA LEU A 500 3.56 -28.60 -11.28
C LEU A 500 4.00 -28.83 -12.72
N ASN A 501 3.48 -29.88 -13.35
CA ASN A 501 3.79 -30.25 -14.72
C ASN A 501 2.51 -30.33 -15.55
N GLU A 502 2.42 -29.49 -16.58
CA GLU A 502 1.36 -29.59 -17.57
C GLU A 502 1.72 -30.67 -18.60
N CYS A 503 1.05 -31.82 -18.53
CA CYS A 503 1.07 -32.81 -19.59
C CYS A 503 -0.34 -32.88 -20.16
N GLN A 504 -0.49 -32.76 -21.48
CA GLN A 504 -1.78 -33.02 -22.12
C GLN A 504 -1.86 -34.53 -22.44
N PRO A 505 -2.92 -35.26 -22.05
CA PRO A 505 -4.16 -34.80 -21.41
C PRO A 505 -4.16 -34.77 -19.85
N ASN A 506 -3.17 -35.37 -19.19
CA ASN A 506 -3.17 -35.58 -17.72
C ASN A 506 -2.24 -34.64 -16.96
N PHE A 507 -2.76 -33.96 -15.95
CA PHE A 507 -1.97 -33.11 -15.07
C PHE A 507 -1.13 -33.95 -14.09
N SER A 508 0.14 -33.59 -13.89
CA SER A 508 1.00 -34.30 -12.92
C SER A 508 1.83 -33.32 -12.09
N PHE A 509 2.27 -33.73 -10.91
CA PHE A 509 3.06 -32.87 -10.03
C PHE A 509 4.00 -33.70 -9.14
N VAL A 510 5.15 -33.14 -8.81
CA VAL A 510 6.11 -33.73 -7.88
C VAL A 510 6.11 -32.90 -6.59
N ILE A 511 6.19 -33.57 -5.45
CA ILE A 511 6.26 -32.92 -4.14
C ILE A 511 7.50 -33.37 -3.35
N SER A 512 7.99 -32.48 -2.50
CA SER A 512 8.89 -32.82 -1.39
C SER A 512 8.28 -32.40 -0.05
N ALA A 513 8.55 -33.16 1.01
CA ALA A 513 8.13 -32.78 2.36
C ALA A 513 9.22 -33.01 3.42
N SER A 514 8.98 -32.44 4.60
CA SER A 514 9.89 -32.43 5.76
C SER A 514 10.22 -33.79 6.35
N ASP A 515 9.44 -34.83 6.05
CA ASP A 515 9.71 -36.21 6.45
C ASP A 515 10.51 -37.00 5.39
N SER A 516 11.22 -36.27 4.52
CA SER A 516 12.04 -36.82 3.44
C SER A 516 11.25 -37.57 2.37
N ARG A 517 9.93 -37.37 2.26
CA ARG A 517 9.17 -37.92 1.13
C ARG A 517 9.44 -37.13 -0.15
N LEU A 518 9.60 -37.88 -1.23
CA LEU A 518 9.67 -37.39 -2.60
C LEU A 518 8.69 -38.24 -3.40
N GLU A 519 7.61 -37.63 -3.82
CA GLU A 519 6.49 -38.36 -4.42
C GLU A 519 6.03 -37.63 -5.67
N TRP A 520 5.76 -38.41 -6.71
CA TRP A 520 5.21 -37.90 -7.96
C TRP A 520 3.80 -38.43 -8.14
N TYR A 521 2.88 -37.53 -8.47
CA TYR A 521 1.46 -37.78 -8.58
C TYR A 521 0.98 -37.48 -10.00
N ARG A 522 0.13 -38.36 -10.53
CA ARG A 522 -0.62 -38.15 -11.76
C ARG A 522 -2.10 -38.09 -11.43
N LEU A 523 -2.78 -37.08 -11.96
CA LEU A 523 -4.22 -36.92 -11.82
C LEU A 523 -4.95 -37.60 -12.97
N LYS A 524 -6.17 -38.06 -12.68
CA LYS A 524 -7.08 -38.60 -13.69
C LYS A 524 -7.43 -37.52 -14.74
N GLU A 525 -7.79 -37.93 -15.95
CA GLU A 525 -8.25 -37.04 -17.03
C GLU A 525 -9.40 -36.13 -16.59
N ASP A 526 -10.35 -36.69 -15.82
CA ASP A 526 -11.50 -36.00 -15.25
C ASP A 526 -11.15 -35.12 -14.02
N ARG A 527 -9.89 -35.15 -13.57
CA ARG A 527 -9.34 -34.40 -12.43
C ARG A 527 -10.10 -34.65 -11.11
N SER A 528 -10.82 -35.77 -10.99
CA SER A 528 -11.57 -36.15 -9.79
C SER A 528 -10.68 -36.68 -8.65
N GLY A 529 -9.40 -36.95 -8.93
CA GLY A 529 -8.44 -37.41 -7.94
C GLY A 529 -7.14 -37.94 -8.55
N ILE A 530 -6.37 -38.65 -7.72
CA ILE A 530 -5.11 -39.29 -8.11
C ILE A 530 -5.41 -40.51 -8.99
N GLU A 531 -4.82 -40.56 -10.18
CA GLU A 531 -4.81 -41.74 -11.05
C GLU A 531 -3.72 -42.71 -10.57
N SER A 532 -2.51 -42.21 -10.36
CA SER A 532 -1.35 -43.00 -9.92
C SER A 532 -0.33 -42.11 -9.19
N PHE A 533 0.55 -42.74 -8.41
CA PHE A 533 1.69 -42.07 -7.80
C PHE A 533 2.92 -42.98 -7.76
N ILE A 534 4.11 -42.37 -7.79
CA ILE A 534 5.41 -43.04 -7.63
C ILE A 534 6.11 -42.47 -6.39
N SER A 535 6.47 -43.33 -5.45
CA SER A 535 7.24 -42.96 -4.25
C SER A 535 8.74 -43.08 -4.51
N LEU A 536 9.38 -41.99 -4.94
CA LEU A 536 10.83 -41.95 -5.17
C LEU A 536 11.61 -42.08 -3.85
N SER A 537 11.06 -41.60 -2.73
CA SER A 537 11.70 -41.77 -1.41
C SER A 537 11.86 -43.24 -1.01
N SER A 538 10.94 -44.12 -1.40
CA SER A 538 11.09 -45.57 -1.15
C SER A 538 12.30 -46.16 -1.89
N ILE A 539 12.55 -45.70 -3.11
CA ILE A 539 13.70 -46.07 -3.96
C ILE A 539 15.01 -45.54 -3.36
N LEU A 540 14.98 -44.35 -2.76
CA LEU A 540 16.16 -43.77 -2.08
C LEU A 540 16.49 -44.50 -0.78
N ARG A 541 15.49 -45.03 -0.05
CA ARG A 541 15.73 -45.73 1.23
C ARG A 541 16.40 -47.09 1.05
N THR A 542 16.28 -47.74 -0.11
CA THR A 542 17.00 -48.99 -0.39
C THR A 542 18.50 -48.78 -0.57
N ASN A 543 18.94 -47.55 -0.87
CA ASN A 543 20.35 -47.16 -0.85
C ASN A 543 20.69 -46.54 0.51
N HIS A 544 21.43 -47.27 1.36
CA HIS A 544 21.76 -46.86 2.73
C HIS A 544 22.40 -45.46 2.86
N GLN A 545 23.01 -44.94 1.79
CA GLN A 545 23.66 -43.62 1.75
C GLN A 545 22.66 -42.43 1.71
N THR A 546 21.40 -42.64 1.37
CA THR A 546 20.41 -41.58 1.12
C THR A 546 19.24 -41.54 2.12
N SER A 547 19.39 -42.22 3.26
CA SER A 547 18.38 -42.20 4.31
C SER A 547 18.26 -40.82 4.97
N ASN A 548 17.03 -40.31 5.11
CA ASN A 548 16.68 -39.07 5.82
C ASN A 548 17.18 -37.74 5.20
N LEU A 549 17.27 -37.65 3.87
CA LEU A 549 17.57 -36.39 3.18
C LEU A 549 16.31 -35.51 3.04
N VAL A 550 16.38 -34.25 3.44
CA VAL A 550 15.28 -33.29 3.23
C VAL A 550 15.53 -32.55 1.92
N ILE A 551 14.59 -32.66 0.99
CA ILE A 551 14.67 -32.05 -0.34
C ILE A 551 14.04 -30.66 -0.31
N THR A 552 14.84 -29.65 -0.66
CA THR A 552 14.51 -28.23 -0.51
C THR A 552 13.87 -27.62 -1.74
N LYS A 553 14.30 -28.00 -2.95
CA LYS A 553 13.73 -27.53 -4.22
C LYS A 553 13.70 -28.61 -5.30
N LEU A 554 12.71 -28.51 -6.18
CA LEU A 554 12.43 -29.41 -7.28
C LEU A 554 12.33 -28.66 -8.62
N LYS A 555 12.95 -29.20 -9.66
CA LYS A 555 12.79 -28.73 -11.04
C LYS A 555 12.61 -29.92 -11.98
N CYS A 556 11.58 -29.88 -12.82
CA CYS A 556 11.37 -30.88 -13.87
C CYS A 556 11.66 -30.30 -15.25
N ILE A 557 12.18 -31.13 -16.16
CA ILE A 557 12.28 -30.81 -17.59
C ILE A 557 11.39 -31.79 -18.37
N LEU A 558 10.49 -31.21 -19.18
CA LEU A 558 9.50 -31.93 -20.00
C LEU A 558 10.04 -32.13 -21.42
N SER A 559 9.87 -33.32 -22.00
CA SER A 559 10.07 -33.56 -23.44
C SER A 559 8.84 -34.20 -24.06
N LYS A 560 8.39 -33.65 -25.19
CA LYS A 560 7.33 -34.13 -26.11
C LYS A 560 6.23 -35.05 -25.50
N ARG A 561 5.68 -34.69 -24.31
CA ARG A 561 4.53 -35.27 -23.59
C ARG A 561 4.81 -36.11 -22.32
N SER A 562 6.04 -36.19 -21.80
CA SER A 562 6.31 -36.77 -20.47
C SER A 562 7.56 -36.16 -19.79
N ILE A 563 7.62 -36.22 -18.46
CA ILE A 563 8.77 -35.71 -17.68
C ILE A 563 9.92 -36.71 -17.84
N HIS A 564 11.02 -36.31 -18.47
CA HIS A 564 12.20 -37.15 -18.49
C HIS A 564 13.04 -36.97 -17.23
N THR A 565 13.34 -35.72 -16.85
CA THR A 565 14.37 -35.47 -15.84
C THR A 565 13.87 -34.63 -14.67
N LEU A 566 14.02 -35.17 -13.46
CA LEU A 566 13.80 -34.45 -12.20
C LEU A 566 15.14 -34.10 -11.56
N TYR A 567 15.26 -32.84 -11.17
CA TYR A 567 16.36 -32.29 -10.39
C TYR A 567 15.84 -31.97 -9.00
N ALA A 568 16.53 -32.46 -7.99
CA ALA A 568 16.22 -32.22 -6.58
C ALA A 568 17.48 -31.81 -5.83
N ILE A 569 17.38 -30.79 -4.99
CA ILE A 569 18.48 -30.37 -4.10
C ILE A 569 18.10 -30.56 -2.64
N THR A 570 19.10 -30.70 -1.76
CA THR A 570 18.89 -31.12 -0.36
C THR A 570 19.55 -30.18 0.65
N THR A 571 19.07 -30.25 1.90
CA THR A 571 19.67 -29.56 3.06
C THR A 571 21.07 -30.04 3.41
N SER A 572 21.51 -31.19 2.89
CA SER A 572 22.86 -31.73 3.10
C SER A 572 23.84 -31.38 1.97
N GLY A 573 23.44 -30.54 1.01
CA GLY A 573 24.35 -30.09 -0.04
C GLY A 573 24.46 -31.00 -1.27
N LEU A 574 23.50 -31.90 -1.46
CA LEU A 574 23.44 -32.85 -2.57
C LEU A 574 22.49 -32.37 -3.67
N LEU A 575 22.91 -32.53 -4.93
CA LEU A 575 22.08 -32.47 -6.13
C LEU A 575 21.76 -33.91 -6.59
N MET A 576 20.49 -34.20 -6.81
CA MET A 576 19.99 -35.47 -7.29
C MET A 576 19.33 -35.29 -8.66
N ILE A 577 19.68 -36.17 -9.60
CA ILE A 577 19.17 -36.13 -10.98
C ILE A 577 18.57 -37.50 -11.30
N PHE A 578 17.28 -37.53 -11.66
CA PHE A 578 16.57 -38.73 -12.10
C PHE A 578 16.36 -38.62 -13.61
N GLU A 579 17.09 -39.39 -14.43
CA GLU A 579 17.18 -39.14 -15.89
C GLU A 579 16.05 -39.77 -16.73
N ASP A 580 15.21 -40.63 -16.14
CA ASP A 580 13.96 -41.12 -16.73
C ASP A 580 13.02 -41.67 -15.64
N ILE A 581 12.21 -40.79 -15.03
CA ILE A 581 11.33 -41.16 -13.91
C ILE A 581 10.25 -42.17 -14.33
N HIS A 582 9.81 -42.14 -15.59
CA HIS A 582 8.73 -42.98 -16.07
C HIS A 582 9.20 -44.37 -16.50
N GLY A 583 10.33 -44.45 -17.22
CA GLY A 583 10.87 -45.72 -17.70
C GLY A 583 11.76 -46.43 -16.69
N ASN A 584 12.55 -45.69 -15.91
CA ASN A 584 13.50 -46.27 -14.95
C ASN A 584 13.72 -45.38 -13.70
N PRO A 585 12.79 -45.36 -12.74
CA PRO A 585 12.89 -44.51 -11.55
C PRO A 585 14.03 -44.91 -10.59
N HIS A 586 14.66 -46.09 -10.80
CA HIS A 586 15.85 -46.51 -10.06
C HIS A 586 17.14 -45.89 -10.63
N HIS A 587 17.11 -45.32 -11.83
CA HIS A 587 18.26 -44.68 -12.45
C HIS A 587 18.35 -43.20 -12.03
N TYR A 588 19.16 -42.94 -10.99
CA TYR A 588 19.43 -41.59 -10.52
C TYR A 588 20.91 -41.39 -10.18
N ARG A 589 21.35 -40.13 -10.23
CA ARG A 589 22.72 -39.70 -9.91
C ARG A 589 22.71 -38.72 -8.75
N ILE A 590 23.76 -38.75 -7.95
CA ILE A 590 23.98 -37.83 -6.83
C ILE A 590 25.31 -37.13 -7.00
N TYR A 591 25.29 -35.81 -6.88
CA TYR A 591 26.46 -34.96 -6.90
C TYR A 591 26.56 -34.19 -5.57
N GLN A 592 27.71 -34.27 -4.91
CA GLN A 592 28.00 -33.40 -3.77
C GLN A 592 28.36 -31.99 -4.29
N VAL A 593 27.48 -31.03 -4.08
CA VAL A 593 27.68 -29.64 -4.53
C VAL A 593 28.41 -28.81 -3.47
N GLN A 594 28.00 -28.95 -2.21
CA GLN A 594 28.58 -28.24 -1.07
C GLN A 594 28.37 -29.04 0.22
N LYS A 595 29.05 -28.70 1.32
CA LYS A 595 28.75 -29.24 2.67
C LYS A 595 27.69 -28.44 3.44
N ALA A 596 26.97 -27.53 2.78
CA ALA A 596 25.93 -26.68 3.35
C ALA A 596 24.61 -26.91 2.60
N GLY A 597 23.48 -26.53 3.21
CA GLY A 597 22.16 -26.68 2.61
C GLY A 597 22.00 -25.89 1.33
N LEU A 598 21.39 -26.50 0.32
CA LEU A 598 21.05 -25.85 -0.95
C LEU A 598 19.62 -25.32 -0.85
N SER A 599 19.39 -24.10 -1.33
CA SER A 599 18.16 -23.34 -1.07
C SER A 599 17.42 -22.88 -2.34
N ALA A 600 18.12 -22.78 -3.48
CA ALA A 600 17.54 -22.34 -4.74
C ALA A 600 18.02 -23.19 -5.92
N LEU A 601 17.17 -23.45 -6.91
CA LEU A 601 17.47 -24.31 -8.06
C LEU A 601 16.75 -23.82 -9.32
N ASP A 602 17.49 -23.70 -10.43
CA ASP A 602 16.91 -23.55 -11.75
C ASP A 602 17.75 -24.25 -12.82
N VAL A 603 17.09 -24.73 -13.87
CA VAL A 603 17.71 -25.56 -14.92
C VAL A 603 17.24 -25.10 -16.30
N MET A 604 18.18 -25.02 -17.23
CA MET A 604 17.97 -24.65 -18.63
C MET A 604 18.65 -25.66 -19.55
N THR A 605 17.99 -26.02 -20.65
CA THR A 605 18.52 -26.91 -21.69
C THR A 605 18.80 -26.14 -22.96
N PHE A 606 19.92 -26.42 -23.61
CA PHE A 606 20.27 -25.87 -24.92
C PHE A 606 20.21 -26.96 -25.98
N GLU A 607 19.61 -26.64 -27.12
CA GLU A 607 19.68 -27.47 -28.32
C GLU A 607 20.82 -26.96 -29.20
N GLY A 608 21.81 -27.81 -29.49
CA GLY A 608 22.94 -27.43 -30.34
C GLY A 608 22.45 -27.06 -31.76
N GLN A 609 22.87 -25.91 -32.27
CA GLN A 609 22.41 -25.38 -33.56
C GLN A 609 22.81 -26.20 -34.81
N GLN A 610 23.51 -27.34 -34.68
CA GLN A 610 23.95 -28.15 -35.84
C GLN A 610 24.05 -29.67 -35.60
N SER A 611 23.17 -30.28 -34.80
CA SER A 611 23.19 -31.76 -34.69
C SER A 611 21.81 -32.37 -34.86
N GLN A 612 21.65 -33.21 -35.89
CA GLN A 612 20.49 -34.09 -36.07
C GLN A 612 20.51 -35.30 -35.11
N CYS A 613 21.53 -35.40 -34.25
CA CYS A 613 21.62 -36.40 -33.20
C CYS A 613 21.05 -35.86 -31.89
N ILE A 614 20.22 -36.67 -31.21
CA ILE A 614 19.57 -36.34 -29.93
C ILE A 614 20.59 -36.16 -28.78
N ASP A 615 21.85 -36.55 -29.00
CA ASP A 615 22.92 -36.65 -28.01
C ASP A 615 23.74 -35.36 -27.77
N ASP A 616 23.48 -34.26 -28.49
CA ASP A 616 24.22 -32.97 -28.35
C ASP A 616 23.46 -31.91 -27.53
N LYS A 617 22.68 -32.34 -26.52
CA LYS A 617 22.02 -31.41 -25.59
C LYS A 617 22.95 -31.07 -24.42
N SER A 618 23.19 -29.79 -24.19
CA SER A 618 23.86 -29.30 -22.99
C SER A 618 22.84 -28.79 -21.98
N ILE A 619 23.09 -29.09 -20.70
CA ILE A 619 22.23 -28.70 -19.58
C ILE A 619 23.03 -27.75 -18.70
N LEU A 620 22.42 -26.65 -18.30
CA LEU A 620 22.97 -25.74 -17.32
C LEU A 620 22.06 -25.71 -16.10
N ILE A 621 22.67 -25.93 -14.94
CA ILE A 621 22.02 -26.01 -13.64
C ILE A 621 22.60 -24.89 -12.80
N SER A 622 21.75 -24.03 -12.26
CA SER A 622 22.12 -22.99 -11.29
C SER A 622 21.58 -23.34 -9.92
N ILE A 623 22.42 -23.22 -8.89
CA ILE A 623 22.09 -23.63 -7.52
C ILE A 623 22.53 -22.53 -6.55
N GLY A 624 21.60 -22.08 -5.70
CA GLY A 624 21.88 -21.21 -4.57
C GLY A 624 22.01 -21.99 -3.27
N SER A 625 22.86 -21.51 -2.37
CA SER A 625 23.13 -22.11 -1.06
C SER A 625 22.69 -21.24 0.11
N GLU A 626 22.41 -21.89 1.24
CA GLU A 626 22.20 -21.26 2.53
C GLU A 626 23.40 -20.43 3.00
N SER A 627 24.61 -20.78 2.52
CA SER A 627 25.83 -20.01 2.81
C SER A 627 26.02 -18.77 1.94
N GLY A 628 25.09 -18.47 1.02
CA GLY A 628 25.24 -17.37 0.05
C GLY A 628 26.13 -17.65 -1.15
N ARG A 629 26.56 -18.91 -1.31
CA ARG A 629 27.31 -19.36 -2.48
C ARG A 629 26.37 -19.63 -3.65
N VAL A 630 26.77 -19.20 -4.84
CA VAL A 630 26.08 -19.47 -6.11
C VAL A 630 26.90 -20.45 -6.91
N HIS A 631 26.29 -21.56 -7.32
CA HIS A 631 26.89 -22.60 -8.14
C HIS A 631 26.28 -22.63 -9.53
N VAL A 632 27.10 -22.97 -10.52
CA VAL A 632 26.68 -23.26 -11.89
C VAL A 632 27.33 -24.56 -12.31
N MET A 633 26.51 -25.51 -12.75
CA MET A 633 26.94 -26.80 -13.27
C MET A 633 26.52 -26.93 -14.73
N SER A 634 27.48 -27.13 -15.62
CA SER A 634 27.23 -27.46 -17.03
C SER A 634 27.46 -28.95 -17.25
N MET A 635 26.52 -29.62 -17.89
CA MET A 635 26.56 -31.06 -18.19
C MET A 635 26.33 -31.29 -19.70
N GLN A 636 27.15 -32.14 -20.30
CA GLN A 636 26.88 -32.67 -21.65
C GLN A 636 26.22 -34.03 -21.54
N LEU A 637 25.13 -34.24 -22.28
CA LEU A 637 24.45 -35.54 -22.43
C LEU A 637 25.23 -36.47 -23.39
N SER A 638 26.52 -36.68 -23.15
CA SER A 638 27.36 -37.64 -23.89
C SER A 638 27.65 -38.87 -23.02
N PRO A 639 27.98 -40.05 -23.59
CA PRO A 639 28.18 -41.29 -22.83
C PRO A 639 29.28 -41.21 -21.75
N ASN A 640 30.18 -40.22 -21.82
CA ASN A 640 31.23 -39.98 -20.83
C ASN A 640 30.84 -38.96 -19.73
N ASN A 641 29.65 -38.35 -19.79
CA ASN A 641 29.05 -37.46 -18.78
C ASN A 641 30.05 -36.46 -18.15
N GLN A 642 30.76 -35.72 -18.98
CA GLN A 642 31.63 -34.65 -18.48
C GLN A 642 30.77 -33.51 -17.92
N HIS A 643 31.07 -33.10 -16.70
CA HIS A 643 30.42 -31.98 -16.04
C HIS A 643 31.44 -30.97 -15.53
N ILE A 644 31.05 -29.70 -15.56
CA ILE A 644 31.84 -28.58 -15.06
C ILE A 644 31.03 -27.94 -13.95
N LEU A 645 31.53 -27.99 -12.72
CA LEU A 645 30.95 -27.29 -11.58
C LEU A 645 31.82 -26.06 -11.22
N LYS A 646 31.20 -24.88 -11.23
CA LYS A 646 31.80 -23.63 -10.78
C LYS A 646 30.95 -22.99 -9.71
N TYR A 647 31.59 -22.18 -8.88
CA TYR A 647 30.89 -21.43 -7.85
C TYR A 647 31.54 -20.07 -7.61
N ILE A 648 30.76 -19.18 -7.02
CA ILE A 648 31.21 -17.88 -6.52
C ILE A 648 30.61 -17.65 -5.13
N ASP A 649 31.45 -17.24 -4.20
CA ASP A 649 31.04 -16.77 -2.87
C ASP A 649 30.74 -15.28 -2.97
N TRP A 650 29.46 -14.91 -2.96
CA TRP A 650 29.08 -13.51 -3.19
C TRP A 650 27.99 -12.99 -2.25
N HIS A 651 26.88 -13.71 -2.09
CA HIS A 651 25.84 -13.26 -1.16
C HIS A 651 26.32 -13.38 0.28
N GLY A 652 25.94 -12.41 1.11
CA GLY A 652 26.30 -12.39 2.53
C GLY A 652 25.50 -13.36 3.39
N THR A 653 24.40 -13.89 2.86
CA THR A 653 23.46 -14.79 3.55
C THR A 653 22.79 -15.76 2.55
N THR A 654 21.82 -16.55 2.99
CA THR A 654 21.10 -17.53 2.16
C THR A 654 20.59 -16.96 0.84
N CYS A 655 20.91 -17.63 -0.27
CA CYS A 655 20.33 -17.36 -1.58
C CYS A 655 18.91 -17.95 -1.63
N THR A 656 17.90 -17.10 -1.74
CA THR A 656 16.50 -17.52 -1.60
C THR A 656 15.86 -17.98 -2.91
N ASP A 657 16.27 -17.40 -4.03
CA ASP A 657 15.83 -17.81 -5.36
C ASP A 657 16.93 -17.53 -6.40
N ILE A 658 16.93 -18.31 -7.47
CA ILE A 658 17.90 -18.24 -8.57
C ILE A 658 17.21 -18.60 -9.88
N ARG A 659 17.54 -17.89 -10.96
CA ARG A 659 16.98 -18.13 -12.30
C ARG A 659 18.05 -18.02 -13.38
N LEU A 660 17.93 -18.88 -14.38
CA LEU A 660 18.69 -18.78 -15.62
C LEU A 660 17.90 -17.96 -16.65
N HIS A 661 18.57 -17.01 -17.28
CA HIS A 661 18.01 -16.19 -18.34
C HIS A 661 18.94 -16.23 -19.56
N GLU A 662 18.40 -16.60 -20.72
CA GLU A 662 19.10 -16.52 -21.99
C GLU A 662 18.69 -15.22 -22.68
N SER A 663 19.66 -14.34 -22.92
CA SER A 663 19.39 -13.09 -23.64
C SER A 663 19.01 -13.38 -25.09
N ALA A 664 17.92 -12.76 -25.55
CA ALA A 664 17.44 -12.92 -26.92
C ALA A 664 18.39 -12.30 -27.97
N ILE A 665 19.24 -11.35 -27.56
CA ILE A 665 20.08 -10.53 -28.45
C ILE A 665 21.44 -11.19 -28.71
N ASP A 666 22.14 -11.57 -27.65
CA ASP A 666 23.52 -12.08 -27.73
C ASP A 666 23.64 -13.57 -27.40
N LYS A 667 22.51 -14.24 -27.08
CA LYS A 667 22.46 -15.64 -26.65
C LYS A 667 23.34 -15.94 -25.44
N SER A 668 23.74 -14.92 -24.67
CA SER A 668 24.49 -15.12 -23.45
C SER A 668 23.56 -15.58 -22.32
N THR A 669 24.02 -16.56 -21.54
CA THR A 669 23.29 -17.03 -20.37
C THR A 669 23.72 -16.24 -19.14
N LYS A 670 22.75 -15.62 -18.49
CA LYS A 670 22.90 -14.92 -17.21
C LYS A 670 22.28 -15.76 -16.11
N VAL A 671 22.95 -15.77 -14.97
CA VAL A 671 22.46 -16.40 -13.73
C VAL A 671 22.06 -15.25 -12.82
N ILE A 672 20.80 -15.20 -12.42
CA ILE A 672 20.28 -14.13 -11.57
C ILE A 672 19.86 -14.73 -10.25
N SER A 673 20.31 -14.15 -9.14
CA SER A 673 19.96 -14.62 -7.80
C SER A 673 19.56 -13.48 -6.88
N ILE A 674 18.78 -13.83 -5.87
CA ILE A 674 18.42 -12.96 -4.74
C ILE A 674 18.79 -13.64 -3.43
N SER A 675 18.98 -12.86 -2.37
CA SER A 675 19.36 -13.36 -1.05
C SER A 675 18.78 -12.51 0.07
N LEU A 676 18.68 -13.09 1.27
CA LEU A 676 18.27 -12.39 2.50
C LEU A 676 19.18 -11.20 2.86
N ASP A 677 20.32 -11.02 2.19
CA ASP A 677 21.15 -9.82 2.29
C ASP A 677 20.55 -8.60 1.56
N CYS A 678 19.32 -8.72 1.06
CA CYS A 678 18.57 -7.70 0.34
C CYS A 678 19.25 -7.26 -0.96
N ARG A 679 19.93 -8.19 -1.66
CA ARG A 679 20.57 -7.91 -2.95
C ARG A 679 20.04 -8.83 -4.04
N LEU A 680 19.91 -8.25 -5.24
CA LEU A 680 19.77 -8.98 -6.50
C LEU A 680 21.12 -8.94 -7.22
N ALA A 681 21.63 -10.10 -7.64
CA ALA A 681 22.90 -10.23 -8.34
C ALA A 681 22.72 -10.92 -9.69
N VAL A 682 23.44 -10.42 -10.69
CA VAL A 682 23.50 -10.99 -12.04
C VAL A 682 24.93 -11.46 -12.26
N PHE A 683 25.07 -12.73 -12.64
CA PHE A 683 26.34 -13.36 -12.97
C PHE A 683 26.36 -13.75 -14.43
N SER A 684 27.54 -13.66 -15.05
CA SER A 684 27.80 -14.18 -16.39
C SER A 684 28.57 -15.48 -16.28
N PHE A 685 28.09 -16.52 -16.97
CA PHE A 685 28.77 -17.80 -17.06
C PHE A 685 29.29 -18.01 -18.48
N SER A 686 30.59 -18.22 -18.63
CA SER A 686 31.22 -18.58 -19.90
C SER A 686 31.71 -20.01 -19.85
N GLN A 687 31.09 -20.89 -20.63
CA GLN A 687 31.50 -22.30 -20.73
C GLN A 687 32.90 -22.43 -21.35
N LEU A 688 33.23 -21.61 -22.37
CA LEU A 688 34.55 -21.58 -23.01
C LEU A 688 35.67 -21.14 -22.05
N LYS A 689 35.43 -20.09 -21.26
CA LYS A 689 36.42 -19.57 -20.29
C LYS A 689 36.38 -20.32 -18.96
N ASN A 690 35.41 -21.22 -18.79
CA ASN A 690 35.15 -21.96 -17.57
C ASN A 690 35.10 -21.04 -16.32
N LYS A 691 34.41 -19.90 -16.45
CA LYS A 691 34.42 -18.82 -15.45
C LYS A 691 33.01 -18.33 -15.16
N LEU A 692 32.72 -18.18 -13.87
CA LEU A 692 31.51 -17.55 -13.34
C LEU A 692 31.93 -16.23 -12.70
N GLU A 693 31.39 -15.12 -13.19
CA GLU A 693 31.76 -13.78 -12.72
C GLU A 693 30.52 -12.97 -12.38
N LEU A 694 30.61 -12.14 -11.34
CA LEU A 694 29.61 -11.13 -11.07
C LEU A 694 29.61 -10.11 -12.21
N HIS A 695 28.45 -9.90 -12.81
CA HIS A 695 28.22 -8.87 -13.80
C HIS A 695 27.74 -7.57 -13.12
N ARG A 696 26.72 -7.68 -12.26
CA ARG A 696 26.12 -6.54 -11.56
C ARG A 696 25.40 -6.99 -10.30
N ALA A 697 25.22 -6.07 -9.36
CA ALA A 697 24.29 -6.25 -8.27
C ALA A 697 23.52 -4.96 -7.95
N LEU A 698 22.32 -5.13 -7.42
CA LEU A 698 21.40 -4.06 -7.02
C LEU A 698 20.96 -4.29 -5.57
N MET A 699 20.94 -3.23 -4.77
CA MET A 699 20.33 -3.25 -3.44
C MET A 699 18.82 -3.15 -3.57
N LEU A 700 18.11 -4.07 -2.94
CA LEU A 700 16.66 -4.11 -2.93
C LEU A 700 16.12 -3.31 -1.75
N ASN A 701 15.04 -2.57 -1.97
CA ASN A 701 14.19 -1.99 -0.93
C ASN A 701 13.16 -3.00 -0.38
N VAL A 702 13.40 -4.29 -0.64
CA VAL A 702 12.60 -5.42 -0.15
C VAL A 702 13.34 -6.09 1.00
N SER A 703 12.84 -5.95 2.23
CA SER A 703 13.30 -6.81 3.33
C SER A 703 12.84 -8.25 3.12
N ASP A 704 13.67 -9.23 3.49
CA ASP A 704 13.43 -10.67 3.34
C ASP A 704 12.96 -11.09 1.93
N PRO A 705 13.76 -10.83 0.87
CA PRO A 705 13.38 -11.21 -0.50
C PRO A 705 13.28 -12.74 -0.61
N SER A 706 12.10 -13.22 -0.97
CA SER A 706 11.75 -14.65 -0.95
C SER A 706 11.76 -15.32 -2.32
N SER A 707 11.39 -14.60 -3.39
CA SER A 707 11.35 -15.12 -4.76
C SER A 707 11.33 -13.95 -5.76
N PHE A 708 11.62 -14.23 -7.02
CA PHE A 708 11.44 -13.28 -8.11
C PHE A 708 10.96 -13.96 -9.40
N CYS A 709 10.35 -13.18 -10.29
CA CYS A 709 9.96 -13.62 -11.62
C CYS A 709 10.22 -12.54 -12.68
N PHE A 710 10.29 -12.97 -13.94
CA PHE A 710 10.35 -12.09 -15.10
C PHE A 710 8.94 -11.82 -15.62
N ILE A 711 8.66 -10.56 -15.97
CA ILE A 711 7.48 -10.14 -16.73
C ILE A 711 7.96 -9.67 -18.09
N THR A 712 7.63 -10.44 -19.12
CA THR A 712 7.85 -10.10 -20.53
C THR A 712 6.62 -9.36 -21.07
N ASN A 713 6.78 -8.10 -21.49
CA ASN A 713 5.70 -7.37 -22.16
C ASN A 713 5.82 -7.59 -23.67
N GLN A 714 4.83 -8.27 -24.28
CA GLN A 714 4.86 -8.62 -25.71
C GLN A 714 4.93 -7.41 -26.66
N GLN A 715 4.69 -6.19 -26.17
CA GLN A 715 4.67 -4.97 -26.98
C GLN A 715 5.96 -4.13 -26.92
N ASP A 716 6.78 -4.23 -25.86
CA ASP A 716 7.87 -3.27 -25.61
C ASP A 716 9.28 -3.88 -25.51
N ASN A 717 9.46 -5.21 -25.58
CA ASN A 717 10.76 -5.90 -25.37
C ASN A 717 11.49 -5.59 -24.04
N LEU A 718 10.87 -4.79 -23.16
CA LEU A 718 11.41 -4.44 -21.84
C LEU A 718 11.05 -5.53 -20.85
N ASP A 719 12.01 -6.41 -20.57
CA ASP A 719 11.90 -7.36 -19.47
C ASP A 719 11.88 -6.60 -18.14
N LYS A 720 11.01 -7.03 -17.22
CA LYS A 720 10.98 -6.51 -15.85
C LYS A 720 11.17 -7.65 -14.88
N ILE A 721 12.01 -7.45 -13.86
CA ILE A 721 12.12 -8.38 -12.75
C ILE A 721 11.21 -7.89 -11.63
N VAL A 722 10.31 -8.75 -11.15
CA VAL A 722 9.51 -8.48 -9.96
C VAL A 722 10.04 -9.32 -8.82
N VAL A 723 10.52 -8.65 -7.78
CA VAL A 723 11.01 -9.28 -6.54
C VAL A 723 9.95 -9.15 -5.47
N VAL A 724 9.69 -10.27 -4.78
CA VAL A 724 8.73 -10.35 -3.67
C VAL A 724 9.42 -10.74 -2.37
N GLY A 725 8.95 -10.15 -1.27
CA GLY A 725 9.36 -10.45 0.09
C GLY A 725 8.40 -9.79 1.07
N SER A 726 8.92 -9.04 2.05
CA SER A 726 8.10 -8.19 2.94
C SER A 726 7.30 -7.09 2.19
N CYS A 727 7.79 -6.68 1.02
CA CYS A 727 7.14 -5.80 0.06
C CYS A 727 7.43 -6.29 -1.36
N LEU A 728 6.98 -5.54 -2.37
CA LEU A 728 7.18 -5.84 -3.78
C LEU A 728 8.00 -4.72 -4.43
N GLN A 729 9.02 -5.09 -5.19
CA GLN A 729 9.82 -4.15 -5.98
C GLN A 729 9.89 -4.62 -7.43
N ILE A 730 9.70 -3.67 -8.35
CA ILE A 730 9.87 -3.89 -9.78
C ILE A 730 11.22 -3.29 -10.18
N VAL A 731 12.07 -4.09 -10.79
CA VAL A 731 13.39 -3.71 -11.30
C VAL A 731 13.36 -3.79 -12.82
N PRO A 732 13.54 -2.67 -13.55
CA PRO A 732 13.69 -2.70 -15.00
C PRO A 732 14.92 -3.54 -15.38
N PHE A 733 14.79 -4.46 -16.35
CA PHE A 733 15.89 -5.35 -16.73
C PHE A 733 17.03 -4.60 -17.44
N ASP A 734 16.71 -3.54 -18.17
CA ASP A 734 17.70 -2.68 -18.84
C ASP A 734 18.68 -2.02 -17.86
N GLU A 735 18.21 -1.62 -16.68
CA GLU A 735 19.06 -1.07 -15.61
C GLU A 735 20.06 -2.11 -15.06
N LEU A 736 19.83 -3.40 -15.32
CA LEU A 736 20.72 -4.48 -14.91
C LEU A 736 21.75 -4.86 -15.99
N LEU A 737 21.51 -4.47 -17.25
CA LEU A 737 22.37 -4.76 -18.40
C LEU A 737 23.29 -3.60 -18.81
N LEU A 738 22.82 -2.35 -18.71
CA LEU A 738 23.56 -1.11 -19.02
C LEU A 738 24.49 -0.69 -17.90
#